data_AF-A0A927UNW5-F1
#
_entry.id   AF-A0A927UNW5-F1
#
_cell.length_a   1.000
_cell.length_b   1.000
_cell.length_c   1.000
_cell.angle_alpha   90.00
_cell.angle_beta   90.00
_cell.angle_gamma   90.00
#
_symmetry.space_group_name_H-M   'P 1'
#
loop_
_entity.id
_entity.type
_entity.pdbx_description
1 polymer ?
#
loop_
_entity_poly.entity_id
_entity_poly.type
_entity_poly.pdbx_seq_one_letter_code
_entity_poly.pdbx_strand_id
1 'polypeptide(L)'
;MKKNVFKGLLTYVIALAFICTASVTANAAETDVEIIEFSKGSGCYSQSFNLTMTVPSGYKIYYTTDCSDPVVGDKSTKLYSGSIKIQTLKGSTPFLANYDKSYKYVVDSGTYNPDQTKLDRATIIRAISVSPTGEVSPISTKTYFIGNDIEKAYKNCAVMSIVTDPDNLVDDKIGIYVYGSAYDGKDVDTANFYQHGKEWERESYMDFFENNGSDTPDVSRGVGIRIHGGYSRRDQQKSLNVYFREEYDFGKKNLKEYNLFPESKTIYKAGKTEPVAITNIKNTMLRTGGNDAGGTKFQDVFIQSMLTDKNFTVQYARPCMVYLNGEYWGLYNLTEKYSDKYVEEKFDVDNNNVLIYKNMEVDEGEDFAGEALQELMDLGDLDMTLEKNYKKFQEMVDIDSYVDYYAAQIYICNNDWWSGCNDENQYNNIQFWKVMDPSMEDESNPYADGRWRYMLFDTEWSMGLFNSNEASANYDSLRNHAMGADRNYNGDPVFIALMENKDFQKRMTEALLQLRNWNFQYDRASKALDDYTDLYTSLMDKNRERWNSGDIPSNVTRMKNFLKERQNYVLTIIENNMDDYSKSDRVDLALCANIWGEDYVHINSVLPDISKTWYAVYYKDTTIDVKAEKKSDDYTFDHWELKGATAADSKLEETTITLTDSDAVVRAVYKDSEGNIPVPTASPKPTATPAPTQNPWPGFGGGGGWWPWPGQSTATPKPTETPRPTTLPTPTNAPDAGQTPGVNTPTAAPTAPATTSKPIGDNNSVDNGLDSSNEVVSNDISKVKGLKVKYKKKKVNLSWKKVNEITGYQLKYATNKKLTKKVKILNIKKPKYVIKKLKAKKKYYVAVRAFVLTEDLNLVYGKWSKSKKMIVK
;
A
#
# COMPACT_ATOMS: atom_id res chain seq x y z
N MET A 1 16.38 -45.94 -18.09
CA MET A 1 17.43 -46.98 -18.05
C MET A 1 18.11 -47.12 -19.41
N LYS A 2 19.37 -46.68 -19.53
CA LYS A 2 20.46 -47.33 -20.31
C LYS A 2 21.78 -46.79 -19.75
N LYS A 3 22.53 -47.67 -19.10
CA LYS A 3 23.89 -47.48 -18.56
C LYS A 3 24.89 -47.33 -19.73
N ASN A 4 25.97 -46.59 -19.46
CA ASN A 4 27.27 -46.53 -20.16
C ASN A 4 27.56 -45.22 -20.92
N VAL A 5 28.04 -44.19 -20.23
CA VAL A 5 29.27 -43.45 -20.58
C VAL A 5 29.85 -42.85 -19.28
N PHE A 6 30.71 -43.59 -18.59
CA PHE A 6 31.54 -43.07 -17.49
C PHE A 6 32.94 -43.65 -17.69
N LYS A 7 33.78 -42.90 -18.42
CA LYS A 7 35.25 -43.00 -18.46
C LYS A 7 35.76 -41.88 -19.37
N GLY A 8 35.94 -40.70 -18.78
CA GLY A 8 36.45 -39.54 -19.51
C GLY A 8 36.38 -38.23 -18.73
N LEU A 9 36.65 -38.24 -17.42
CA LEU A 9 36.79 -37.01 -16.63
C LEU A 9 37.70 -37.23 -15.41
N LEU A 10 38.96 -37.60 -15.63
CA LEU A 10 39.99 -37.62 -14.56
C LEU A 10 41.36 -37.16 -15.09
N THR A 11 41.37 -36.19 -16.00
CA THR A 11 42.63 -35.60 -16.52
C THR A 11 42.52 -34.10 -16.80
N TYR A 12 41.58 -33.40 -16.14
CA TYR A 12 41.39 -31.94 -16.25
C TYR A 12 41.36 -31.22 -14.90
N VAL A 13 41.96 -31.81 -13.84
CA VAL A 13 42.03 -31.19 -12.49
C VAL A 13 43.48 -30.89 -12.06
N ILE A 14 44.50 -31.09 -12.90
CA ILE A 14 45.92 -30.79 -12.56
C ILE A 14 46.62 -30.00 -13.69
N ALA A 15 45.93 -29.01 -14.26
CA ALA A 15 46.51 -28.08 -15.23
C ALA A 15 46.00 -26.63 -15.06
N LEU A 16 45.73 -26.23 -13.82
CA LEU A 16 45.34 -24.84 -13.46
C LEU A 16 46.00 -24.40 -12.13
N ALA A 17 47.21 -24.91 -11.85
CA ALA A 17 47.95 -24.62 -10.61
C ALA A 17 49.36 -24.03 -10.83
N PHE A 18 49.75 -23.68 -12.06
CA PHE A 18 51.05 -23.04 -12.33
C PHE A 18 50.95 -22.04 -13.48
N ILE A 19 50.53 -20.81 -13.18
CA ILE A 19 51.09 -19.53 -13.68
C ILE A 19 50.60 -18.46 -12.68
N CYS A 20 51.37 -18.30 -11.61
CA CYS A 20 51.36 -17.13 -10.75
C CYS A 20 52.74 -17.09 -10.09
N THR A 21 53.61 -16.19 -10.57
CA THR A 21 54.69 -15.53 -9.80
C THR A 21 55.48 -14.62 -10.74
N ALA A 22 54.95 -13.43 -10.97
CA ALA A 22 55.75 -12.23 -11.17
C ALA A 22 54.97 -11.08 -10.53
N SER A 23 55.01 -11.08 -9.21
CA SER A 23 54.44 -10.06 -8.33
C SER A 23 55.20 -8.76 -8.56
N VAL A 24 54.66 -7.87 -9.38
CA VAL A 24 54.84 -6.44 -9.15
C VAL A 24 53.66 -6.03 -8.30
N THR A 25 53.91 -5.95 -6.99
CA THR A 25 53.04 -5.31 -6.02
C THR A 25 52.88 -3.84 -6.41
N ALA A 26 51.94 -3.54 -7.30
CA ALA A 26 51.29 -2.24 -7.31
C ALA A 26 50.32 -2.27 -6.13
N ASN A 27 50.70 -1.64 -5.03
CA ASN A 27 49.74 -1.21 -4.01
C ASN A 27 48.78 -0.24 -4.71
N ALA A 28 47.70 -0.77 -5.29
CA ALA A 28 46.53 0.02 -5.63
C ALA A 28 45.83 0.33 -4.32
N ALA A 29 46.31 1.39 -3.65
CA ALA A 29 45.57 2.00 -2.57
C ALA A 29 44.20 2.43 -3.11
N GLU A 30 43.13 1.96 -2.46
CA GLU A 30 41.80 2.54 -2.50
C GLU A 30 41.92 4.06 -2.44
N THR A 31 41.77 4.72 -3.59
CA THR A 31 41.66 6.16 -3.64
C THR A 31 40.43 6.51 -4.46
N ASP A 32 39.36 6.73 -3.71
CA ASP A 32 38.06 7.31 -4.09
C ASP A 32 38.23 8.78 -4.57
N VAL A 33 39.31 9.08 -5.28
CA VAL A 33 39.72 10.45 -5.61
C VAL A 33 39.41 10.70 -7.08
N GLU A 34 38.36 11.47 -7.32
CA GLU A 34 38.09 12.09 -8.62
C GLU A 34 39.33 12.89 -9.03
N ILE A 35 40.13 12.35 -9.97
CA ILE A 35 41.39 12.99 -10.44
C ILE A 35 41.08 14.32 -11.15
N ILE A 36 39.87 14.44 -11.70
CA ILE A 36 39.36 15.65 -12.35
C ILE A 36 38.59 16.46 -11.31
N GLU A 37 39.05 17.67 -11.04
CA GLU A 37 38.31 18.62 -10.21
C GLU A 37 37.44 19.52 -11.10
N PHE A 38 36.13 19.46 -10.89
CA PHE A 38 35.17 20.33 -11.56
C PHE A 38 34.92 21.58 -10.72
N SER A 39 34.95 22.76 -11.36
CA SER A 39 34.59 24.04 -10.69
C SER A 39 33.16 24.10 -10.15
N LYS A 40 32.28 23.21 -10.62
CA LYS A 40 30.90 23.01 -10.18
C LYS A 40 30.55 21.52 -10.25
N GLY A 41 29.92 20.99 -9.20
CA GLY A 41 29.42 19.61 -9.19
C GLY A 41 28.07 19.46 -9.89
N SER A 42 27.56 18.22 -9.97
CA SER A 42 26.17 17.98 -10.41
C SER A 42 25.20 18.80 -9.57
N GLY A 43 24.11 19.27 -10.20
CA GLY A 43 23.08 20.01 -9.47
C GLY A 43 22.19 20.92 -10.31
N CYS A 44 21.40 21.70 -9.60
CA CYS A 44 20.47 22.69 -10.11
C CYS A 44 21.08 24.08 -10.03
N TYR A 45 20.98 24.83 -11.13
CA TYR A 45 21.55 26.16 -11.25
C TYR A 45 20.57 27.10 -11.93
N SER A 46 20.34 28.26 -11.32
CA SER A 46 19.40 29.27 -11.84
C SER A 46 19.94 30.02 -13.07
N GLN A 47 21.26 30.03 -13.28
CA GLN A 47 21.92 30.76 -14.36
C GLN A 47 22.97 29.89 -15.07
N SER A 48 23.21 30.21 -16.35
CA SER A 48 24.30 29.62 -17.11
C SER A 48 25.67 30.02 -16.52
N PHE A 49 26.66 29.16 -16.68
CA PHE A 49 28.03 29.41 -16.18
C PHE A 49 29.08 28.78 -17.08
N ASN A 50 30.35 29.15 -16.87
CA ASN A 50 31.48 28.55 -17.56
C ASN A 50 32.12 27.52 -16.63
N LEU A 51 32.01 26.24 -16.99
CA LEU A 51 32.59 25.12 -16.28
C LEU A 51 34.08 25.01 -16.62
N THR A 52 34.93 25.07 -15.61
CA THR A 52 36.33 24.67 -15.71
C THR A 52 36.58 23.32 -15.06
N MET A 53 37.53 22.56 -15.62
CA MET A 53 38.01 21.29 -15.09
C MET A 53 39.53 21.35 -14.95
N THR A 54 40.06 20.82 -13.85
CA THR A 54 41.49 20.79 -13.55
C THR A 54 41.96 19.38 -13.22
N VAL A 55 43.22 19.09 -13.54
CA VAL A 55 43.91 17.83 -13.27
C VAL A 55 45.35 18.12 -12.83
N PRO A 56 46.06 17.16 -12.21
CA PRO A 56 47.47 17.30 -11.91
C PRO A 56 48.33 17.67 -13.13
N SER A 57 49.47 18.31 -12.90
CA SER A 57 50.37 18.75 -13.96
C SER A 57 50.79 17.59 -14.87
N GLY A 58 50.73 17.83 -16.19
CA GLY A 58 51.10 16.86 -17.23
C GLY A 58 49.95 15.94 -17.68
N TYR A 59 48.85 15.88 -16.94
CA TYR A 59 47.65 15.15 -17.35
C TYR A 59 46.88 15.94 -18.42
N LYS A 60 46.10 15.22 -19.23
CA LYS A 60 45.15 15.77 -20.20
C LYS A 60 43.74 15.37 -19.82
N ILE A 61 42.76 16.23 -20.07
CA ILE A 61 41.34 15.92 -19.89
C ILE A 61 40.70 15.74 -21.26
N TYR A 62 39.91 14.68 -21.41
CA TYR A 62 39.06 14.44 -22.57
C TYR A 62 37.62 14.32 -22.12
N TYR A 63 36.68 14.86 -22.89
CA TYR A 63 35.28 14.91 -22.48
C TYR A 63 34.30 14.80 -23.65
N THR A 64 33.08 14.39 -23.34
CA THR A 64 31.93 14.32 -24.24
C THR A 64 30.77 15.15 -23.69
N THR A 65 29.85 15.54 -24.58
CA THR A 65 28.66 16.38 -24.27
C THR A 65 27.36 15.76 -24.76
N ASP A 66 27.48 14.66 -25.50
CA ASP A 66 26.44 13.84 -26.12
C ASP A 66 26.21 12.52 -25.36
N CYS A 67 26.78 12.42 -24.15
CA CYS A 67 26.70 11.29 -23.23
C CYS A 67 27.48 10.03 -23.63
N SER A 68 28.15 9.98 -24.80
CA SER A 68 29.03 8.85 -25.12
C SER A 68 30.18 8.73 -24.13
N ASP A 69 30.71 7.53 -23.98
CA ASP A 69 31.92 7.30 -23.19
C ASP A 69 33.11 8.03 -23.87
N PRO A 70 33.88 8.86 -23.15
CA PRO A 70 35.01 9.57 -23.74
C PRO A 70 36.15 8.59 -24.07
N VAL A 71 36.46 8.45 -25.36
CA VAL A 71 37.54 7.59 -25.87
C VAL A 71 38.52 8.45 -26.65
N VAL A 72 39.81 8.41 -26.27
CA VAL A 72 40.84 9.22 -26.93
C VAL A 72 40.92 8.89 -28.43
N GLY A 73 40.72 9.90 -29.26
CA GLY A 73 40.74 9.78 -30.73
C GLY A 73 39.37 9.53 -31.35
N ASP A 74 38.33 9.27 -30.55
CA ASP A 74 36.95 9.23 -31.04
C ASP A 74 36.47 10.63 -31.45
N LYS A 75 35.60 10.71 -32.46
CA LYS A 75 35.07 11.97 -32.99
C LYS A 75 34.21 12.75 -31.99
N SER A 76 33.48 12.05 -31.11
CA SER A 76 32.65 12.64 -30.06
C SER A 76 33.49 13.23 -28.92
N THR A 77 34.71 12.72 -28.75
CA THR A 77 35.59 13.04 -27.62
C THR A 77 36.47 14.25 -27.91
N LYS A 78 36.36 15.26 -27.05
CA LYS A 78 37.04 16.55 -27.18
C LYS A 78 38.19 16.65 -26.19
N LEU A 79 39.36 17.09 -26.64
CA LEU A 79 40.45 17.50 -25.76
C LEU A 79 40.06 18.82 -25.08
N TYR A 80 40.07 18.82 -23.75
CA TYR A 80 39.79 20.01 -22.96
C TYR A 80 40.90 21.05 -23.13
N SER A 81 40.53 22.26 -23.56
CA SER A 81 41.47 23.36 -23.81
C SER A 81 41.01 24.71 -23.25
N GLY A 82 39.84 24.76 -22.61
CA GLY A 82 39.26 25.98 -22.06
C GLY A 82 37.87 25.72 -21.46
N SER A 83 37.30 26.73 -20.79
CA SER A 83 36.00 26.59 -20.11
C SER A 83 34.86 26.17 -21.06
N ILE A 84 33.96 25.32 -20.57
CA ILE A 84 32.78 24.86 -21.29
C ILE A 84 31.57 25.67 -20.83
N LYS A 85 30.83 26.29 -21.74
CA LYS A 85 29.61 27.02 -21.38
C LYS A 85 28.48 26.04 -21.08
N ILE A 86 28.06 25.99 -19.81
CA ILE A 86 26.91 25.22 -19.34
C ILE A 86 25.69 26.15 -19.33
N GLN A 87 24.65 25.79 -20.09
CA GLN A 87 23.46 26.61 -20.30
C GLN A 87 22.22 25.73 -20.45
N THR A 88 21.04 26.34 -20.42
CA THR A 88 19.79 25.59 -20.61
C THR A 88 19.76 24.92 -21.98
N LEU A 89 19.33 23.66 -22.00
CA LEU A 89 19.08 22.89 -23.23
C LEU A 89 17.59 22.85 -23.58
N LYS A 90 16.73 23.57 -22.85
CA LYS A 90 15.32 23.68 -23.19
C LYS A 90 15.15 24.26 -24.61
N GLY A 91 14.32 23.62 -25.43
CA GLY A 91 14.13 23.99 -26.84
C GLY A 91 15.14 23.40 -27.82
N SER A 92 16.20 22.73 -27.34
CA SER A 92 17.15 22.02 -28.20
C SER A 92 16.68 20.59 -28.48
N THR A 93 16.98 20.09 -29.69
CA THR A 93 16.59 18.75 -30.15
C THR A 93 17.18 17.65 -29.25
N PRO A 94 16.33 16.86 -28.55
CA PRO A 94 16.76 15.70 -27.79
C PRO A 94 17.28 14.60 -28.73
N PHE A 95 18.30 13.84 -28.33
CA PHE A 95 18.81 12.70 -29.10
C PHE A 95 17.86 11.50 -29.02
N LEU A 96 17.51 11.04 -27.81
CA LEU A 96 16.69 9.85 -27.62
C LEU A 96 15.26 10.06 -28.14
N ALA A 97 14.66 11.24 -27.90
CA ALA A 97 13.34 11.55 -28.42
C ALA A 97 13.30 11.87 -29.94
N ASN A 98 14.45 12.14 -30.56
CA ASN A 98 14.57 12.39 -32.01
C ASN A 98 15.22 11.21 -32.76
N TYR A 99 15.43 10.08 -32.09
CA TYR A 99 15.95 8.90 -32.76
C TYR A 99 14.91 8.44 -33.79
N ASP A 100 15.23 8.63 -35.08
CA ASP A 100 14.37 8.43 -36.28
C ASP A 100 13.89 6.97 -36.48
N LYS A 101 14.10 6.13 -35.47
CA LYS A 101 13.64 4.75 -35.38
C LYS A 101 12.69 4.59 -34.20
N SER A 102 11.90 5.61 -33.84
CA SER A 102 10.98 5.51 -32.69
C SER A 102 9.89 4.43 -32.83
N TYR A 103 9.63 3.99 -34.06
CA TYR A 103 8.83 2.81 -34.39
C TYR A 103 9.52 1.47 -34.04
N LYS A 104 10.83 1.46 -33.73
CA LYS A 104 11.58 0.26 -33.31
C LYS A 104 11.49 -0.04 -31.80
N TYR A 105 10.70 0.72 -31.05
CA TYR A 105 10.57 0.58 -29.59
C TYR A 105 9.26 -0.05 -29.13
N VAL A 106 8.25 -0.17 -30.02
CA VAL A 106 6.85 -0.48 -29.67
C VAL A 106 6.26 -1.56 -30.56
N VAL A 107 5.59 -2.54 -29.96
CA VAL A 107 4.93 -3.67 -30.66
C VAL A 107 3.45 -3.39 -30.93
N ASP A 108 2.74 -2.75 -29.98
CA ASP A 108 1.26 -2.76 -29.99
C ASP A 108 0.59 -1.38 -30.12
N SER A 109 1.01 -0.38 -29.32
CA SER A 109 0.22 0.84 -29.04
C SER A 109 0.54 2.06 -29.92
N GLY A 110 1.38 1.88 -30.94
CA GLY A 110 1.85 2.97 -31.80
C GLY A 110 2.83 3.91 -31.08
N THR A 111 3.47 4.80 -31.84
CA THR A 111 4.51 5.70 -31.31
C THR A 111 3.92 7.09 -31.08
N TYR A 112 4.05 7.63 -29.86
CA TYR A 112 3.88 9.06 -29.62
C TYR A 112 5.25 9.73 -29.59
N ASN A 113 5.45 10.72 -30.45
CA ASN A 113 6.62 11.58 -30.42
C ASN A 113 6.21 12.94 -29.85
N PRO A 114 6.73 13.34 -28.67
CA PRO A 114 6.39 14.62 -28.08
C PRO A 114 6.94 15.78 -28.91
N ASP A 115 6.42 16.98 -28.63
CA ASP A 115 7.06 18.20 -29.11
C ASP A 115 8.43 18.34 -28.45
N GLN A 116 9.47 17.97 -29.20
CA GLN A 116 10.86 17.94 -28.78
C GLN A 116 11.36 19.27 -28.22
N THR A 117 10.77 20.39 -28.62
CA THR A 117 11.15 21.73 -28.16
C THR A 117 10.62 22.04 -26.75
N LYS A 118 9.63 21.29 -26.27
CA LYS A 118 9.01 21.50 -24.95
C LYS A 118 9.67 20.70 -23.83
N LEU A 119 10.33 19.59 -24.19
CA LEU A 119 10.96 18.69 -23.23
C LEU A 119 12.05 19.39 -22.42
N ASP A 120 11.96 19.21 -21.11
CA ASP A 120 12.97 19.66 -20.16
C ASP A 120 14.25 18.80 -20.32
N ARG A 121 15.41 19.44 -20.20
CA ARG A 121 16.72 18.80 -20.42
C ARG A 121 17.77 19.26 -19.42
N ALA A 122 18.66 18.35 -19.04
CA ALA A 122 19.89 18.61 -18.31
C ALA A 122 21.10 18.58 -19.26
N THR A 123 22.12 19.39 -18.97
CA THR A 123 23.42 19.28 -19.63
C THR A 123 24.23 18.18 -18.95
N ILE A 124 24.78 17.26 -19.72
CA ILE A 124 25.64 16.18 -19.23
C ILE A 124 27.08 16.43 -19.69
N ILE A 125 28.04 16.28 -18.77
CA ILE A 125 29.47 16.24 -19.09
C ILE A 125 30.02 14.92 -18.58
N ARG A 126 30.66 14.15 -19.47
CA ARG A 126 31.41 12.95 -19.10
C ARG A 126 32.88 13.19 -19.46
N ALA A 127 33.79 12.93 -18.53
CA ALA A 127 35.20 13.25 -18.70
C ALA A 127 36.12 12.17 -18.13
N ILE A 128 37.27 11.99 -18.79
CA ILE A 128 38.40 11.18 -18.32
C ILE A 128 39.66 12.03 -18.29
N SER A 129 40.59 11.66 -17.42
CA SER A 129 41.94 12.18 -17.43
C SER A 129 42.90 11.13 -17.98
N VAL A 130 43.94 11.58 -18.67
CA VAL A 130 45.00 10.74 -19.23
C VAL A 130 46.34 11.22 -18.67
N SER A 131 47.04 10.34 -17.98
CA SER A 131 48.34 10.63 -17.38
C SER A 131 49.44 10.80 -18.45
N PRO A 132 50.62 11.36 -18.10
CA PRO A 132 51.77 11.39 -19.00
C PRO A 132 52.23 10.02 -19.49
N THR A 133 51.96 8.94 -18.73
CA THR A 133 52.29 7.55 -19.09
C THR A 133 51.19 6.88 -19.93
N GLY A 134 50.04 7.54 -20.14
CA GLY A 134 48.93 7.04 -20.94
C GLY A 134 47.85 6.30 -20.15
N GLU A 135 47.93 6.27 -18.81
CA GLU A 135 46.89 5.68 -17.96
C GLU A 135 45.64 6.55 -17.98
N VAL A 136 44.47 5.89 -18.06
CA VAL A 136 43.17 6.56 -18.18
C VAL A 136 42.40 6.42 -16.86
N SER A 137 41.87 7.53 -16.35
CA SER A 137 41.01 7.49 -15.16
C SER A 137 39.64 6.90 -15.47
N PRO A 138 38.89 6.47 -14.44
CA PRO A 138 37.46 6.24 -14.59
C PRO A 138 36.72 7.48 -15.13
N ILE A 139 35.54 7.24 -15.71
CA ILE A 139 34.69 8.31 -16.26
C ILE A 139 34.04 9.08 -15.11
N SER A 140 34.29 10.38 -15.05
CA SER A 140 33.58 11.32 -14.19
C SER A 140 32.37 11.89 -14.93
N THR A 141 31.17 11.75 -14.37
CA THR A 141 29.92 12.22 -14.99
C THR A 141 29.29 13.31 -14.12
N LYS A 142 28.85 14.41 -14.75
CA LYS A 142 28.13 15.50 -14.06
C LYS A 142 26.82 15.85 -14.79
N THR A 143 25.76 16.00 -14.01
CA THR A 143 24.42 16.40 -14.46
C THR A 143 24.11 17.84 -14.04
N TYR A 144 23.78 18.71 -14.98
CA TYR A 144 23.47 20.12 -14.70
C TYR A 144 22.07 20.51 -15.18
N PHE A 145 21.16 20.78 -14.25
CA PHE A 145 19.85 21.35 -14.53
C PHE A 145 19.95 22.89 -14.53
N ILE A 146 19.83 23.52 -15.70
CA ILE A 146 20.01 24.98 -15.85
C ILE A 146 18.69 25.67 -16.15
N GLY A 147 18.28 26.57 -15.26
CA GLY A 147 17.00 27.29 -15.37
C GLY A 147 15.76 26.41 -15.19
N ASN A 148 15.97 25.10 -14.96
CA ASN A 148 14.94 24.15 -14.57
C ASN A 148 14.88 24.11 -13.04
N ASP A 149 13.82 24.70 -12.48
CA ASP A 149 13.49 24.60 -11.07
C ASP A 149 12.77 23.26 -10.83
N ILE A 150 13.55 22.18 -10.72
CA ILE A 150 13.03 20.81 -10.55
C ILE A 150 12.30 20.65 -9.21
N GLU A 151 12.67 21.43 -8.19
CA GLU A 151 11.98 21.46 -6.90
C GLU A 151 10.55 21.95 -7.08
N LYS A 152 10.39 23.09 -7.75
CA LYS A 152 9.06 23.64 -8.03
C LYS A 152 8.28 22.80 -9.03
N ALA A 153 8.95 22.22 -10.03
CA ALA A 153 8.29 21.43 -11.07
C ALA A 153 7.79 20.07 -10.55
N TYR A 154 8.51 19.45 -9.61
CA TYR A 154 8.27 18.08 -9.16
C TYR A 154 8.16 17.98 -7.64
N LYS A 155 7.39 18.89 -7.03
CA LYS A 155 7.23 18.95 -5.57
C LYS A 155 6.83 17.58 -4.99
N ASN A 156 7.49 17.18 -3.90
CA ASN A 156 7.29 15.89 -3.21
C ASN A 156 7.56 14.64 -4.09
N CYS A 157 8.37 14.78 -5.14
CA CYS A 157 8.75 13.70 -6.04
C CYS A 157 10.27 13.69 -6.20
N ALA A 158 10.87 12.52 -6.03
CA ALA A 158 12.31 12.36 -6.25
C ALA A 158 12.66 12.58 -7.74
N VAL A 159 13.92 12.89 -8.02
CA VAL A 159 14.43 12.99 -9.40
C VAL A 159 15.64 12.08 -9.53
N MET A 160 15.66 11.26 -10.57
CA MET A 160 16.79 10.37 -10.89
C MET A 160 17.28 10.65 -12.32
N SER A 161 18.52 11.12 -12.43
CA SER A 161 19.22 11.26 -13.71
C SER A 161 20.11 10.04 -13.91
N ILE A 162 19.83 9.26 -14.96
CA ILE A 162 20.63 8.11 -15.36
C ILE A 162 21.34 8.46 -16.66
N VAL A 163 22.66 8.31 -16.66
CA VAL A 163 23.53 8.60 -17.79
C VAL A 163 24.29 7.33 -18.17
N THR A 164 24.28 6.98 -19.44
CA THR A 164 25.03 5.85 -20.00
C THR A 164 25.44 6.19 -21.43
N ASP A 165 26.35 5.41 -22.00
CA ASP A 165 26.64 5.52 -23.42
C ASP A 165 25.32 5.35 -24.22
N PRO A 166 24.98 6.26 -25.15
CA PRO A 166 23.74 6.15 -25.92
C PRO A 166 23.55 4.78 -26.60
N ASP A 167 24.63 4.10 -27.00
CA ASP A 167 24.57 2.77 -27.62
C ASP A 167 23.98 1.72 -26.66
N ASN A 168 24.22 1.85 -25.35
CA ASN A 168 23.62 0.96 -24.34
C ASN A 168 22.08 1.03 -24.33
N LEU A 169 21.49 2.12 -24.83
CA LEU A 169 20.05 2.28 -24.95
C LEU A 169 19.54 1.89 -26.34
N VAL A 170 20.19 2.36 -27.41
CA VAL A 170 19.60 2.35 -28.76
C VAL A 170 20.40 1.63 -29.84
N ASP A 171 21.58 1.07 -29.53
CA ASP A 171 22.32 0.27 -30.51
C ASP A 171 21.53 -0.98 -30.92
N ASP A 172 21.63 -1.37 -32.19
CA ASP A 172 20.87 -2.50 -32.71
C ASP A 172 21.36 -3.85 -32.10
N LYS A 173 22.57 -3.97 -31.56
CA LYS A 173 23.07 -5.23 -30.93
C LYS A 173 22.96 -5.22 -29.41
N ILE A 174 23.34 -4.12 -28.76
CA ILE A 174 23.42 -4.05 -27.29
C ILE A 174 22.37 -3.13 -26.66
N GLY A 175 21.68 -2.31 -27.45
CA GLY A 175 20.72 -1.34 -26.94
C GLY A 175 19.52 -1.99 -26.28
N ILE A 176 19.29 -1.71 -24.99
CA ILE A 176 18.24 -2.37 -24.20
C ILE A 176 16.82 -1.86 -24.49
N TYR A 177 16.65 -0.77 -25.22
CA TYR A 177 15.33 -0.21 -25.51
C TYR A 177 14.73 -0.67 -26.85
N VAL A 178 15.53 -1.17 -27.79
CA VAL A 178 15.15 -1.43 -29.19
C VAL A 178 14.74 -2.87 -29.45
N TYR A 179 14.10 -3.14 -30.60
CA TYR A 179 14.01 -4.51 -31.12
C TYR A 179 15.38 -5.17 -31.30
N GLY A 180 16.34 -4.41 -31.80
CA GLY A 180 17.67 -4.90 -32.11
C GLY A 180 17.74 -5.79 -33.35
N SER A 181 18.96 -6.24 -33.66
CA SER A 181 19.29 -6.99 -34.88
C SER A 181 18.94 -8.48 -34.81
N ALA A 182 18.69 -9.00 -33.61
CA ALA A 182 18.26 -10.38 -33.42
C ALA A 182 16.77 -10.58 -33.74
N TYR A 183 15.96 -9.52 -33.64
CA TYR A 183 14.54 -9.57 -33.94
C TYR A 183 14.27 -9.73 -35.44
N ASP A 184 13.59 -10.82 -35.79
CA ASP A 184 13.27 -11.17 -37.18
C ASP A 184 11.93 -10.61 -37.68
N GLY A 185 11.23 -9.83 -36.84
CA GLY A 185 9.88 -9.31 -37.12
C GLY A 185 8.75 -10.26 -36.72
N LYS A 186 9.05 -11.41 -36.11
CA LYS A 186 8.07 -12.44 -35.75
C LYS A 186 8.14 -12.77 -34.26
N ASP A 187 9.30 -13.17 -33.78
CA ASP A 187 9.46 -13.64 -32.40
C ASP A 187 9.90 -12.50 -31.48
N VAL A 188 8.96 -11.93 -30.73
CA VAL A 188 9.23 -10.76 -29.89
C VAL A 188 10.22 -11.07 -28.76
N ASP A 189 10.35 -12.33 -28.35
CA ASP A 189 11.28 -12.72 -27.27
C ASP A 189 12.74 -12.61 -27.72
N THR A 190 13.00 -12.55 -29.04
CA THR A 190 14.33 -12.25 -29.60
C THR A 190 14.67 -10.76 -29.62
N ALA A 191 13.73 -9.88 -29.29
CA ALA A 191 13.98 -8.45 -29.21
C ALA A 191 14.89 -8.09 -28.04
N ASN A 192 15.78 -7.10 -28.21
CA ASN A 192 16.73 -6.71 -27.15
C ASN A 192 16.04 -6.31 -25.84
N PHE A 193 14.90 -5.62 -25.89
CA PHE A 193 14.15 -5.24 -24.69
C PHE A 193 13.51 -6.42 -23.94
N TYR A 194 13.43 -7.61 -24.54
CA TYR A 194 12.97 -8.85 -23.88
C TYR A 194 14.10 -9.67 -23.26
N GLN A 195 15.35 -9.32 -23.54
CA GLN A 195 16.49 -10.07 -23.04
C GLN A 195 16.72 -9.81 -21.54
N HIS A 196 17.39 -10.76 -20.89
CA HIS A 196 17.53 -10.82 -19.44
C HIS A 196 18.91 -11.35 -19.02
N GLY A 197 19.15 -11.42 -17.71
CA GLY A 197 20.43 -11.87 -17.17
C GLY A 197 21.50 -10.78 -17.10
N LYS A 198 22.67 -11.15 -16.57
CA LYS A 198 23.76 -10.23 -16.27
C LYS A 198 24.30 -9.53 -17.52
N GLU A 199 24.39 -10.25 -18.65
CA GLU A 199 24.85 -9.75 -19.95
C GLU A 199 23.96 -8.64 -20.55
N TRP A 200 22.74 -8.49 -20.04
CA TRP A 200 21.78 -7.46 -20.45
C TRP A 200 21.69 -6.29 -19.48
N GLU A 201 22.52 -6.27 -18.42
CA GLU A 201 22.76 -5.06 -17.62
C GLU A 201 23.68 -4.09 -18.39
N ARG A 202 23.42 -2.79 -18.26
CA ARG A 202 24.25 -1.73 -18.85
C ARG A 202 24.83 -0.84 -17.76
N GLU A 203 26.15 -0.67 -17.78
CA GLU A 203 26.83 0.26 -16.91
C GLU A 203 26.29 1.68 -17.13
N SER A 204 26.03 2.38 -16.04
CA SER A 204 25.42 3.70 -16.02
C SER A 204 25.91 4.49 -14.81
N TYR A 205 25.67 5.79 -14.82
CA TYR A 205 25.89 6.69 -13.71
C TYR A 205 24.56 7.29 -13.27
N MET A 206 24.32 7.33 -11.96
CA MET A 206 23.08 7.85 -11.37
C MET A 206 23.38 9.06 -10.49
N ASP A 207 22.69 10.16 -10.74
CA ASP A 207 22.47 11.25 -9.78
C ASP A 207 21.02 11.19 -9.27
N PHE A 208 20.84 11.02 -7.96
CA PHE A 208 19.53 10.96 -7.31
C PHE A 208 19.33 12.17 -6.39
N PHE A 209 18.17 12.79 -6.51
CA PHE A 209 17.75 13.95 -5.73
C PHE A 209 16.45 13.61 -5.01
N GLU A 210 16.40 13.82 -3.70
CA GLU A 210 15.15 13.77 -2.90
C GLU A 210 14.17 14.88 -3.29
N ASN A 211 14.70 15.94 -3.92
CA ASN A 211 13.96 17.10 -4.38
C ASN A 211 13.25 17.85 -3.24
N ASN A 212 13.96 18.00 -2.11
CA ASN A 212 13.50 18.58 -0.85
C ASN A 212 14.09 19.99 -0.58
N GLY A 213 14.58 20.67 -1.63
CA GLY A 213 15.23 21.98 -1.55
C GLY A 213 16.75 21.97 -1.63
N SER A 214 17.38 20.79 -1.83
CA SER A 214 18.80 20.69 -2.16
C SER A 214 19.05 20.94 -3.66
N ASP A 215 20.02 21.79 -3.97
CA ASP A 215 20.49 22.01 -5.34
C ASP A 215 21.46 20.90 -5.81
N THR A 216 21.98 20.05 -4.91
CA THR A 216 22.93 18.97 -5.24
C THR A 216 22.30 17.59 -5.05
N PRO A 217 22.74 16.56 -5.80
CA PRO A 217 22.27 15.19 -5.59
C PRO A 217 22.55 14.71 -4.17
N ASP A 218 21.65 13.88 -3.64
CA ASP A 218 21.80 13.17 -2.38
C ASP A 218 22.65 11.91 -2.55
N VAL A 219 22.59 11.27 -3.72
CA VAL A 219 23.39 10.10 -4.08
C VAL A 219 23.90 10.26 -5.51
N SER A 220 25.21 10.08 -5.69
CA SER A 220 25.88 10.11 -7.00
C SER A 220 26.83 8.92 -7.11
N ARG A 221 26.60 7.99 -8.03
CA ARG A 221 27.40 6.77 -8.15
C ARG A 221 27.15 5.97 -9.43
N GLY A 222 28.07 5.06 -9.74
CA GLY A 222 27.86 4.09 -10.82
C GLY A 222 26.85 2.99 -10.44
N VAL A 223 26.07 2.56 -11.42
CA VAL A 223 25.00 1.58 -11.29
C VAL A 223 24.87 0.75 -12.58
N GLY A 224 24.23 -0.41 -12.48
CA GLY A 224 23.76 -1.16 -13.65
C GLY A 224 22.28 -0.89 -13.90
N ILE A 225 21.85 -0.82 -15.15
CA ILE A 225 20.42 -0.75 -15.52
C ILE A 225 20.02 -1.90 -16.45
N ARG A 226 18.78 -2.37 -16.32
CA ARG A 226 18.18 -3.37 -17.23
C ARG A 226 16.68 -3.14 -17.35
N ILE A 227 16.08 -3.47 -18.49
CA ILE A 227 14.63 -3.45 -18.64
C ILE A 227 13.97 -4.41 -17.62
N HIS A 228 12.86 -3.96 -17.04
CA HIS A 228 12.00 -4.73 -16.14
C HIS A 228 10.63 -4.97 -16.80
N GLY A 229 9.99 -6.10 -16.47
CA GLY A 229 8.59 -6.38 -16.78
C GLY A 229 8.42 -7.77 -17.39
N GLY A 230 7.19 -8.07 -17.83
CA GLY A 230 6.90 -9.16 -18.76
C GLY A 230 6.32 -8.56 -20.03
N TYR A 231 5.00 -8.42 -20.07
CA TYR A 231 4.29 -7.81 -21.19
C TYR A 231 4.72 -6.35 -21.46
N SER A 232 4.81 -5.52 -20.43
CA SER A 232 5.10 -4.06 -20.52
C SER A 232 6.49 -3.71 -21.06
N ARG A 233 7.38 -4.68 -21.27
CA ARG A 233 8.67 -4.45 -21.94
C ARG A 233 8.51 -3.95 -23.36
N ARG A 234 7.34 -4.14 -23.98
CA ARG A 234 7.00 -3.64 -25.32
C ARG A 234 6.55 -2.18 -25.36
N ASP A 235 6.31 -1.54 -24.21
CA ASP A 235 5.83 -0.15 -24.17
C ASP A 235 6.93 0.85 -24.52
N GLN A 236 6.55 2.03 -25.02
CA GLN A 236 7.53 3.06 -25.38
C GLN A 236 8.30 3.59 -24.15
N GLN A 237 7.60 3.74 -23.02
CA GLN A 237 8.18 4.01 -21.72
C GLN A 237 8.34 2.69 -20.98
N LYS A 238 9.57 2.19 -20.88
CA LYS A 238 9.88 0.89 -20.25
C LYS A 238 10.26 1.05 -18.78
N SER A 239 9.89 0.07 -17.95
CA SER A 239 10.36 -0.01 -16.56
C SER A 239 11.84 -0.43 -16.52
N LEU A 240 12.58 0.00 -15.48
CA LEU A 240 14.01 -0.26 -15.33
C LEU A 240 14.30 -0.85 -13.95
N ASN A 241 15.11 -1.91 -13.89
CA ASN A 241 15.82 -2.28 -12.67
C ASN A 241 17.10 -1.44 -12.58
N VAL A 242 17.47 -1.04 -11.36
CA VAL A 242 18.73 -0.35 -11.02
C VAL A 242 19.50 -1.23 -10.03
N TYR A 243 20.75 -1.55 -10.35
CA TYR A 243 21.60 -2.47 -9.59
C TYR A 243 22.82 -1.74 -9.02
N PHE A 244 23.05 -1.89 -7.71
CA PHE A 244 24.27 -1.43 -7.06
C PHE A 244 25.24 -2.61 -7.00
N ARG A 245 26.37 -2.52 -7.72
CA ARG A 245 27.36 -3.61 -7.82
C ARG A 245 28.78 -3.05 -7.83
N GLU A 246 29.70 -3.87 -7.33
CA GLU A 246 31.12 -3.51 -7.19
C GLU A 246 31.79 -3.12 -8.52
N GLU A 247 31.40 -3.81 -9.60
CA GLU A 247 31.90 -3.57 -10.96
C GLU A 247 31.53 -2.19 -11.52
N TYR A 248 30.45 -1.58 -11.03
CA TYR A 248 29.99 -0.27 -11.51
C TYR A 248 30.44 0.88 -10.62
N ASP A 249 30.87 0.62 -9.38
CA ASP A 249 31.06 1.66 -8.38
C ASP A 249 32.31 1.43 -7.51
N PHE A 250 33.46 1.23 -8.17
CA PHE A 250 34.77 1.19 -7.51
C PHE A 250 34.85 0.20 -6.33
N GLY A 251 34.26 -0.99 -6.47
CA GLY A 251 34.25 -2.00 -5.41
C GLY A 251 33.05 -1.92 -4.46
N LYS A 252 32.18 -0.91 -4.57
CA LYS A 252 31.00 -0.76 -3.69
C LYS A 252 29.82 -1.59 -4.21
N LYS A 253 29.51 -2.69 -3.52
CA LYS A 253 28.43 -3.63 -3.91
C LYS A 253 27.00 -3.26 -3.50
N ASN A 254 26.79 -2.10 -2.88
CA ASN A 254 25.49 -1.69 -2.32
C ASN A 254 25.43 -0.18 -2.04
N LEU A 255 24.21 0.30 -1.91
CA LEU A 255 23.89 1.62 -1.37
C LEU A 255 23.84 1.55 0.16
N LYS A 256 24.95 1.91 0.80
CA LYS A 256 25.07 2.03 2.26
C LYS A 256 24.62 3.40 2.75
N GLU A 257 24.09 3.43 3.97
CA GLU A 257 23.78 4.63 4.76
C GLU A 257 22.71 5.57 4.17
N TYR A 258 22.07 5.14 3.08
CA TYR A 258 21.01 5.90 2.43
C TYR A 258 19.70 5.10 2.40
N ASN A 259 18.59 5.76 2.72
CA ASN A 259 17.27 5.15 2.75
C ASN A 259 16.43 5.64 1.57
N LEU A 260 16.37 4.85 0.49
CA LEU A 260 15.53 5.17 -0.68
C LEU A 260 14.03 5.13 -0.36
N PHE A 261 13.64 4.37 0.67
CA PHE A 261 12.24 4.09 1.05
C PHE A 261 12.02 4.40 2.54
N PRO A 262 11.86 5.68 2.93
CA PRO A 262 11.74 6.09 4.33
C PRO A 262 10.66 5.35 5.14
N GLU A 263 9.58 4.93 4.50
CA GLU A 263 8.47 4.20 5.11
C GLU A 263 8.75 2.70 5.27
N SER A 264 9.63 2.16 4.43
CA SER A 264 10.06 0.77 4.50
C SER A 264 11.00 0.52 5.69
N LYS A 265 10.87 -0.68 6.27
CA LYS A 265 11.67 -1.16 7.40
C LYS A 265 12.10 -2.60 7.20
N THR A 266 13.27 -2.93 7.74
CA THR A 266 13.66 -4.30 8.09
C THR A 266 12.77 -4.76 9.24
N ILE A 267 11.95 -5.79 8.99
CA ILE A 267 10.94 -6.30 9.91
C ILE A 267 11.59 -7.10 11.04
N TYR A 268 12.58 -7.93 10.72
CA TYR A 268 13.39 -8.63 11.70
C TYR A 268 14.86 -8.31 11.52
N LYS A 269 15.55 -8.04 12.63
CA LYS A 269 17.01 -7.89 12.68
C LYS A 269 17.52 -8.47 13.98
N ALA A 270 18.52 -9.36 13.91
CA ALA A 270 19.09 -10.00 15.09
C ALA A 270 19.52 -8.95 16.14
N GLY A 271 19.10 -9.15 17.39
CA GLY A 271 19.39 -8.25 18.51
C GLY A 271 18.65 -6.91 18.49
N LYS A 272 17.62 -6.73 17.66
CA LYS A 272 16.72 -5.56 17.65
C LYS A 272 15.31 -5.98 18.05
N THR A 273 14.67 -5.15 18.87
CA THR A 273 13.28 -5.36 19.29
C THR A 273 12.28 -4.59 18.44
N GLU A 274 12.75 -3.62 17.66
CA GLU A 274 11.93 -2.74 16.82
C GLU A 274 12.43 -2.77 15.37
N PRO A 275 11.54 -2.60 14.38
CA PRO A 275 11.92 -2.49 12.98
C PRO A 275 12.95 -1.37 12.74
N VAL A 276 13.94 -1.63 11.89
CA VAL A 276 15.02 -0.69 11.59
C VAL A 276 14.94 -0.18 10.16
N ALA A 277 15.53 1.00 9.88
CA ALA A 277 15.57 1.54 8.53
C ALA A 277 16.43 0.67 7.60
N ILE A 278 15.97 0.52 6.35
CA ILE A 278 16.75 -0.15 5.31
C ILE A 278 17.73 0.86 4.72
N THR A 279 19.02 0.66 4.97
CA THR A 279 20.10 1.54 4.47
C THR A 279 21.24 0.74 3.84
N ASN A 280 20.92 -0.45 3.33
CA ASN A 280 21.85 -1.34 2.66
C ASN A 280 21.13 -1.96 1.47
N ILE A 281 20.97 -1.18 0.40
CA ILE A 281 20.12 -1.55 -0.74
C ILE A 281 21.00 -2.05 -1.88
N LYS A 282 20.73 -3.27 -2.37
CA LYS A 282 21.49 -3.87 -3.48
C LYS A 282 20.83 -3.64 -4.84
N ASN A 283 19.52 -3.45 -4.89
CA ASN A 283 18.80 -3.14 -6.12
C ASN A 283 17.49 -2.39 -5.85
N THR A 284 16.95 -1.77 -6.88
CA THR A 284 15.63 -1.11 -6.87
C THR A 284 15.05 -1.11 -8.28
N MET A 285 13.81 -0.64 -8.42
CA MET A 285 13.08 -0.59 -9.68
C MET A 285 12.47 0.79 -9.91
N LEU A 286 12.45 1.23 -11.15
CA LEU A 286 11.66 2.34 -11.67
C LEU A 286 10.50 1.72 -12.47
N ARG A 287 9.31 1.62 -11.88
CA ARG A 287 8.11 1.01 -12.49
C ARG A 287 7.26 2.08 -13.17
N THR A 288 6.75 1.78 -14.37
CA THR A 288 5.94 2.69 -15.19
C THR A 288 4.44 2.63 -14.90
N GLY A 289 4.00 1.75 -13.99
CA GLY A 289 2.60 1.52 -13.63
C GLY A 289 1.94 0.32 -14.34
N GLY A 290 2.70 -0.51 -15.07
CA GLY A 290 2.19 -1.75 -15.66
C GLY A 290 0.93 -1.53 -16.51
N ASN A 291 -0.12 -2.32 -16.25
CA ASN A 291 -1.42 -2.17 -16.92
C ASN A 291 -2.09 -0.80 -16.69
N ASP A 292 -1.75 -0.09 -15.60
CA ASP A 292 -2.22 1.28 -15.30
C ASP A 292 -1.26 2.37 -15.82
N ALA A 293 -0.29 2.04 -16.68
CA ALA A 293 0.67 3.01 -17.22
C ALA A 293 0.01 4.16 -18.00
N GLY A 294 -1.14 3.90 -18.62
CA GLY A 294 -1.97 4.90 -19.31
C GLY A 294 -2.94 5.65 -18.39
N GLY A 295 -3.18 5.14 -17.17
CA GLY A 295 -4.15 5.66 -16.21
C GLY A 295 -3.50 6.49 -15.10
N THR A 296 -3.49 6.00 -13.87
CA THR A 296 -2.96 6.76 -12.73
C THR A 296 -1.45 6.59 -12.53
N LYS A 297 -0.88 5.49 -13.02
CA LYS A 297 0.44 4.93 -12.67
C LYS A 297 0.60 4.55 -11.19
N PHE A 298 -0.35 4.86 -10.29
CA PHE A 298 -0.23 4.61 -8.86
C PHE A 298 -1.21 3.56 -8.33
N GLN A 299 -2.06 2.93 -9.15
CA GLN A 299 -3.07 1.99 -8.66
C GLN A 299 -2.45 0.87 -7.81
N ASP A 300 -1.38 0.23 -8.27
CA ASP A 300 -0.67 -0.80 -7.50
C ASP A 300 -0.02 -0.24 -6.23
N VAL A 301 0.63 0.93 -6.32
CA VAL A 301 1.20 1.63 -5.16
C VAL A 301 0.14 1.92 -4.09
N PHE A 302 -1.03 2.40 -4.52
CA PHE A 302 -2.17 2.63 -3.66
C PHE A 302 -2.62 1.34 -2.98
N ILE A 303 -2.87 0.27 -3.75
CA ILE A 303 -3.33 -1.03 -3.21
C ILE A 303 -2.35 -1.55 -2.16
N GLN A 304 -1.06 -1.61 -2.49
CA GLN A 304 -0.02 -2.10 -1.58
C GLN A 304 0.12 -1.22 -0.33
N SER A 305 -0.02 0.11 -0.46
CA SER A 305 0.01 1.02 0.70
C SER A 305 -1.17 0.83 1.67
N MET A 306 -2.30 0.28 1.21
CA MET A 306 -3.43 -0.05 2.08
C MET A 306 -3.25 -1.37 2.83
N LEU A 307 -2.18 -2.14 2.57
CA LEU A 307 -1.99 -3.51 3.02
C LEU A 307 -0.68 -3.73 3.81
N THR A 308 -0.01 -2.65 4.24
CA THR A 308 1.27 -2.72 4.96
C THR A 308 1.19 -3.36 6.35
N ASP A 309 -0.01 -3.59 6.87
CA ASP A 309 -0.29 -4.23 8.17
C ASP A 309 -0.60 -5.74 8.05
N LYS A 310 -0.44 -6.33 6.87
CA LYS A 310 -0.71 -7.74 6.57
C LYS A 310 0.56 -8.59 6.69
N ASN A 311 0.36 -9.91 6.81
CA ASN A 311 1.45 -10.87 7.06
C ASN A 311 2.18 -11.35 5.80
N PHE A 312 1.76 -10.93 4.61
CA PHE A 312 2.50 -11.09 3.35
C PHE A 312 3.34 -9.84 3.05
N THR A 313 4.32 -9.96 2.17
CA THR A 313 5.15 -8.80 1.80
C THR A 313 4.46 -7.90 0.77
N VAL A 314 4.64 -6.59 0.97
CA VAL A 314 4.29 -5.54 0.00
C VAL A 314 5.55 -4.79 -0.41
N GLN A 315 5.56 -4.23 -1.63
CA GLN A 315 6.59 -3.35 -2.16
C GLN A 315 6.27 -1.90 -1.78
N TYR A 316 7.22 -1.24 -1.14
CA TYR A 316 7.13 0.21 -0.96
C TYR A 316 7.49 0.92 -2.25
N ALA A 317 6.76 1.99 -2.56
CA ALA A 317 6.99 2.80 -3.74
C ALA A 317 6.67 4.29 -3.52
N ARG A 318 7.34 5.15 -4.28
CA ARG A 318 7.14 6.62 -4.27
C ARG A 318 7.39 7.21 -5.66
N PRO A 319 6.80 8.36 -6.01
CA PRO A 319 6.98 8.95 -7.33
C PRO A 319 8.42 9.42 -7.55
N CYS A 320 8.94 9.16 -8.75
CA CYS A 320 10.26 9.56 -9.21
C CYS A 320 10.21 10.06 -10.66
N MET A 321 10.70 11.27 -10.90
CA MET A 321 10.91 11.80 -12.24
C MET A 321 12.25 11.32 -12.78
N VAL A 322 12.23 10.66 -13.93
CA VAL A 322 13.44 10.09 -14.52
C VAL A 322 13.93 10.98 -15.66
N TYR A 323 15.25 11.18 -15.70
CA TYR A 323 15.97 11.70 -16.85
C TYR A 323 16.90 10.60 -17.38
N LEU A 324 16.85 10.32 -18.68
CA LEU A 324 17.78 9.41 -19.36
C LEU A 324 18.68 10.22 -20.29
N ASN A 325 20.00 10.12 -20.13
CA ASN A 325 20.99 10.90 -20.89
C ASN A 325 20.66 12.39 -20.96
N GLY A 326 20.22 12.95 -19.82
CA GLY A 326 19.85 14.36 -19.69
C GLY A 326 18.51 14.75 -20.32
N GLU A 327 17.73 13.82 -20.87
CA GLU A 327 16.38 14.10 -21.37
C GLU A 327 15.33 13.69 -20.36
N TYR A 328 14.36 14.58 -20.09
CA TYR A 328 13.20 14.21 -19.28
C TYR A 328 12.53 13.00 -19.90
N TRP A 329 12.44 11.90 -19.14
CA TRP A 329 11.96 10.61 -19.61
C TRP A 329 10.58 10.24 -19.06
N GLY A 330 10.09 10.91 -18.02
CA GLY A 330 8.70 10.76 -17.55
C GLY A 330 8.58 10.42 -16.07
N LEU A 331 7.34 10.21 -15.65
CA LEU A 331 6.99 9.80 -14.30
C LEU A 331 7.09 8.27 -14.16
N TYR A 332 7.80 7.85 -13.12
CA TYR A 332 7.95 6.48 -12.66
C TYR A 332 7.58 6.39 -11.18
N ASN A 333 7.36 5.18 -10.69
CA ASN A 333 7.44 4.89 -9.27
C ASN A 333 8.81 4.27 -9.00
N LEU A 334 9.59 4.88 -8.11
CA LEU A 334 10.71 4.20 -7.47
C LEU A 334 10.11 3.17 -6.52
N THR A 335 10.44 1.89 -6.71
CA THR A 335 9.78 0.74 -6.07
C THR A 335 10.84 -0.25 -5.57
N GLU A 336 10.61 -0.84 -4.40
CA GLU A 336 11.42 -1.97 -3.93
C GLU A 336 11.35 -3.13 -4.93
N LYS A 337 12.43 -3.89 -5.12
CA LYS A 337 12.44 -5.03 -6.03
C LYS A 337 12.50 -6.33 -5.23
N TYR A 338 11.48 -7.17 -5.35
CA TYR A 338 11.58 -8.54 -4.84
C TYR A 338 12.75 -9.31 -5.48
N SER A 339 13.52 -9.92 -4.60
CA SER A 339 14.68 -10.77 -4.87
C SER A 339 15.09 -11.45 -3.56
N ASP A 340 15.97 -12.43 -3.63
CA ASP A 340 16.72 -12.97 -2.49
C ASP A 340 17.29 -11.86 -1.56
N LYS A 341 17.81 -10.79 -2.17
CA LYS A 341 18.39 -9.62 -1.48
C LYS A 341 17.32 -8.80 -0.74
N TYR A 342 16.12 -8.69 -1.30
CA TYR A 342 15.00 -8.05 -0.60
C TYR A 342 14.64 -8.84 0.66
N VAL A 343 14.63 -10.18 0.58
CA VAL A 343 14.33 -11.03 1.73
C VAL A 343 15.40 -10.88 2.81
N GLU A 344 16.69 -10.87 2.45
CA GLU A 344 17.80 -10.55 3.36
C GLU A 344 17.63 -9.16 4.00
N GLU A 345 17.36 -8.12 3.19
CA GLU A 345 17.17 -6.74 3.66
C GLU A 345 15.98 -6.59 4.61
N LYS A 346 14.91 -7.38 4.42
CA LYS A 346 13.67 -7.32 5.21
C LYS A 346 13.65 -8.20 6.45
N PHE A 347 14.22 -9.40 6.36
CA PHE A 347 14.02 -10.45 7.35
C PHE A 347 15.32 -10.98 7.94
N ASP A 348 16.48 -10.44 7.54
CA ASP A 348 17.80 -10.80 8.08
C ASP A 348 18.10 -12.30 7.98
N VAL A 349 17.78 -12.88 6.82
CA VAL A 349 18.13 -14.26 6.42
C VAL A 349 19.25 -14.23 5.37
N ASP A 350 20.03 -15.31 5.22
CA ASP A 350 21.04 -15.41 4.16
C ASP A 350 20.37 -15.48 2.79
N ASN A 351 20.68 -14.54 1.90
CA ASN A 351 20.11 -14.49 0.56
C ASN A 351 20.43 -15.75 -0.28
N ASN A 352 21.53 -16.47 0.02
CA ASN A 352 21.87 -17.72 -0.68
C ASN A 352 21.03 -18.92 -0.21
N ASN A 353 20.29 -18.77 0.90
CA ASN A 353 19.41 -19.79 1.48
C ASN A 353 17.93 -19.51 1.19
N VAL A 354 17.64 -18.50 0.38
CA VAL A 354 16.28 -18.10 0.01
C VAL A 354 15.89 -18.72 -1.34
N LEU A 355 14.74 -19.36 -1.38
CA LEU A 355 14.07 -19.80 -2.60
C LEU A 355 12.84 -18.94 -2.84
N ILE A 356 12.69 -18.40 -4.05
CA ILE A 356 11.53 -17.62 -4.48
C ILE A 356 10.94 -18.24 -5.73
N TYR A 357 9.64 -18.50 -5.68
CA TYR A 357 8.84 -18.85 -6.85
C TYR A 357 8.05 -17.64 -7.31
N LYS A 358 8.01 -17.40 -8.63
CA LYS A 358 7.15 -16.43 -9.29
C LYS A 358 6.45 -17.11 -10.46
N ASN A 359 5.12 -16.98 -10.53
CA ASN A 359 4.30 -17.62 -11.55
C ASN A 359 4.56 -19.14 -11.65
N MET A 360 4.78 -19.79 -10.49
CA MET A 360 5.09 -21.22 -10.37
C MET A 360 6.44 -21.64 -11.01
N GLU A 361 7.31 -20.69 -11.32
CA GLU A 361 8.69 -20.93 -11.75
C GLU A 361 9.69 -20.35 -10.74
N VAL A 362 10.88 -20.94 -10.65
CA VAL A 362 11.95 -20.42 -9.76
C VAL A 362 12.41 -19.06 -10.29
N ASP A 363 12.27 -18.02 -9.47
CA ASP A 363 12.73 -16.64 -9.75
C ASP A 363 14.12 -16.38 -9.14
N GLU A 364 14.34 -16.84 -7.90
CA GLU A 364 15.61 -16.75 -7.18
C GLU A 364 15.84 -18.04 -6.37
N GLY A 365 17.11 -18.44 -6.19
CA GLY A 365 17.49 -19.67 -5.51
C GLY A 365 17.50 -20.90 -6.44
N GLU A 366 17.60 -22.09 -5.85
CA GLU A 366 17.67 -23.36 -6.57
C GLU A 366 16.70 -24.38 -5.94
N ASP A 367 15.82 -24.96 -6.75
CA ASP A 367 14.98 -26.12 -6.38
C ASP A 367 15.17 -27.22 -7.44
N PHE A 368 16.23 -28.01 -7.27
CA PHE A 368 16.56 -29.07 -8.22
C PHE A 368 15.42 -30.09 -8.29
N ALA A 369 14.87 -30.29 -9.49
CA ALA A 369 13.70 -31.13 -9.77
C ALA A 369 12.34 -30.61 -9.26
N GLY A 370 12.27 -29.40 -8.66
CA GLY A 370 11.02 -28.77 -8.25
C GLY A 370 10.33 -29.45 -7.08
N GLU A 371 11.09 -30.11 -6.20
CA GLU A 371 10.55 -30.92 -5.10
C GLU A 371 9.81 -30.04 -4.08
N ALA A 372 10.33 -28.85 -3.77
CA ALA A 372 9.69 -27.97 -2.79
C ALA A 372 8.35 -27.42 -3.30
N LEU A 373 8.26 -27.11 -4.60
CA LEU A 373 6.98 -26.74 -5.22
C LEU A 373 6.01 -27.92 -5.25
N GLN A 374 6.47 -29.12 -5.63
CA GLN A 374 5.63 -30.31 -5.67
C GLN A 374 5.06 -30.63 -4.29
N GLU A 375 5.86 -30.58 -3.22
CA GLU A 375 5.41 -30.80 -1.85
C GLU A 375 4.31 -29.83 -1.42
N LEU A 376 4.40 -28.56 -1.83
CA LEU A 376 3.36 -27.56 -1.59
C LEU A 376 2.08 -27.92 -2.36
N MET A 377 2.19 -28.25 -3.64
CA MET A 377 1.03 -28.55 -4.49
C MET A 377 0.35 -29.88 -4.11
N ASP A 378 1.09 -30.86 -3.61
CA ASP A 378 0.58 -32.13 -3.09
C ASP A 378 -0.36 -31.95 -1.88
N LEU A 379 -0.32 -30.79 -1.21
CA LEU A 379 -1.31 -30.46 -0.17
C LEU A 379 -2.73 -30.37 -0.75
N GLY A 380 -2.89 -30.01 -2.02
CA GLY A 380 -4.19 -29.92 -2.68
C GLY A 380 -4.92 -31.26 -2.85
N ASP A 381 -4.20 -32.39 -2.76
CA ASP A 381 -4.79 -33.74 -2.81
C ASP A 381 -5.22 -34.26 -1.42
N LEU A 382 -4.97 -33.50 -0.36
CA LEU A 382 -5.29 -33.90 1.01
C LEU A 382 -6.70 -33.46 1.42
N ASP A 383 -7.40 -34.33 2.15
CA ASP A 383 -8.62 -33.96 2.86
C ASP A 383 -8.27 -33.04 4.04
N MET A 384 -8.52 -31.74 3.88
CA MET A 384 -8.20 -30.72 4.89
C MET A 384 -9.20 -30.69 6.05
N THR A 385 -10.29 -31.45 6.00
CA THR A 385 -11.20 -31.60 7.16
C THR A 385 -10.54 -32.40 8.29
N LEU A 386 -9.48 -33.16 7.98
CA LEU A 386 -8.68 -33.91 8.95
C LEU A 386 -7.62 -33.01 9.60
N GLU A 387 -7.65 -32.89 10.93
CA GLU A 387 -6.71 -32.07 11.73
C GLU A 387 -5.24 -32.32 11.39
N LYS A 388 -4.85 -33.59 11.16
CA LYS A 388 -3.48 -33.96 10.79
C LYS A 388 -3.02 -33.31 9.47
N ASN A 389 -3.89 -33.26 8.47
CA ASN A 389 -3.56 -32.71 7.15
C ASN A 389 -3.52 -31.18 7.21
N TYR A 390 -4.48 -30.56 7.90
CA TYR A 390 -4.47 -29.12 8.11
C TYR A 390 -3.24 -28.65 8.91
N LYS A 391 -2.83 -29.42 9.93
CA LYS A 391 -1.58 -29.17 10.65
C LYS A 391 -0.34 -29.29 9.76
N LYS A 392 -0.30 -30.26 8.84
CA LYS A 392 0.79 -30.39 7.86
C LYS A 392 0.90 -29.13 6.99
N PHE A 393 -0.23 -28.57 6.55
CA PHE A 393 -0.24 -27.27 5.84
C PHE A 393 0.34 -26.15 6.71
N GLN A 394 -0.10 -26.03 7.97
CA GLN A 394 0.39 -25.00 8.90
C GLN A 394 1.89 -25.11 9.24
N GLU A 395 2.46 -26.31 9.16
CA GLU A 395 3.90 -26.55 9.33
C GLU A 395 4.70 -26.16 8.09
N MET A 396 4.10 -26.18 6.90
CA MET A 396 4.75 -25.89 5.61
C MET A 396 4.54 -24.45 5.13
N VAL A 397 3.43 -23.82 5.50
CA VAL A 397 3.01 -22.50 5.03
C VAL A 397 2.71 -21.61 6.23
N ASP A 398 3.18 -20.37 6.18
CA ASP A 398 2.75 -19.34 7.12
C ASP A 398 1.29 -19.00 6.81
N ILE A 399 0.37 -19.59 7.59
CA ILE A 399 -1.08 -19.51 7.34
C ILE A 399 -1.58 -18.06 7.38
N ASP A 400 -1.02 -17.20 8.22
CA ASP A 400 -1.46 -15.81 8.31
C ASP A 400 -1.01 -15.04 7.05
N SER A 401 0.20 -15.29 6.56
CA SER A 401 0.68 -14.78 5.26
C SER A 401 -0.21 -15.24 4.10
N TYR A 402 -0.56 -16.52 4.06
CA TYR A 402 -1.40 -17.12 3.01
C TYR A 402 -2.82 -16.54 3.02
N VAL A 403 -3.50 -16.54 4.18
CA VAL A 403 -4.88 -16.05 4.31
C VAL A 403 -4.98 -14.57 3.96
N ASP A 404 -4.07 -13.73 4.48
CA ASP A 404 -4.07 -12.30 4.17
C ASP A 404 -3.85 -12.04 2.68
N TYR A 405 -2.94 -12.79 2.04
CA TYR A 405 -2.63 -12.64 0.62
C TYR A 405 -3.83 -13.00 -0.26
N TYR A 406 -4.45 -14.17 -0.03
CA TYR A 406 -5.63 -14.59 -0.79
C TYR A 406 -6.80 -13.63 -0.56
N ALA A 407 -7.03 -13.21 0.69
CA ALA A 407 -8.07 -12.22 1.00
C ALA A 407 -7.82 -10.91 0.26
N ALA A 408 -6.57 -10.43 0.18
CA ALA A 408 -6.21 -9.21 -0.55
C ALA A 408 -6.51 -9.33 -2.05
N GLN A 409 -6.01 -10.39 -2.71
CA GLN A 409 -6.21 -10.62 -4.14
C GLN A 409 -7.71 -10.77 -4.50
N ILE A 410 -8.46 -11.51 -3.68
CA ILE A 410 -9.92 -11.65 -3.81
C ILE A 410 -10.59 -10.29 -3.65
N TYR A 411 -10.28 -9.54 -2.59
CA TYR A 411 -10.92 -8.27 -2.28
C TYR A 411 -10.72 -7.24 -3.40
N ILE A 412 -9.51 -7.10 -3.93
CA ILE A 412 -9.23 -6.14 -5.01
C ILE A 412 -9.76 -6.60 -6.38
N CYS A 413 -10.15 -7.87 -6.51
CA CYS A 413 -10.57 -8.49 -7.78
C CYS A 413 -9.44 -8.48 -8.82
N ASN A 414 -8.25 -8.97 -8.47
CA ASN A 414 -7.17 -9.06 -9.44
C ASN A 414 -7.50 -10.12 -10.49
N ASN A 415 -7.74 -9.68 -11.72
CA ASN A 415 -8.06 -10.55 -12.86
C ASN A 415 -6.84 -11.24 -13.44
N ASP A 416 -5.66 -10.65 -13.24
CA ASP A 416 -4.40 -11.18 -13.77
C ASP A 416 -3.67 -12.06 -12.74
N TRP A 417 -4.34 -12.37 -11.62
CA TRP A 417 -3.82 -13.25 -10.57
C TRP A 417 -4.31 -14.69 -10.75
N TRP A 418 -3.38 -15.63 -10.50
CA TRP A 418 -3.55 -17.06 -10.70
C TRP A 418 -3.89 -17.36 -12.16
N SER A 419 -4.98 -18.06 -12.46
CA SER A 419 -5.43 -18.39 -13.82
C SER A 419 -6.37 -17.35 -14.45
N GLY A 420 -6.64 -16.24 -13.76
CA GLY A 420 -7.82 -15.39 -13.98
C GLY A 420 -8.02 -14.73 -15.36
N CYS A 421 -7.03 -14.67 -16.26
CA CYS A 421 -7.19 -13.92 -17.51
C CYS A 421 -6.81 -14.61 -18.81
N ASN A 422 -6.14 -15.77 -18.81
CA ASN A 422 -5.70 -16.36 -20.08
C ASN A 422 -5.64 -17.90 -20.07
N ASP A 423 -5.98 -18.49 -21.20
CA ASP A 423 -5.84 -19.92 -21.46
C ASP A 423 -4.38 -20.28 -21.87
N GLU A 424 -3.54 -19.25 -22.07
CA GLU A 424 -2.18 -19.34 -22.60
C GLU A 424 -1.10 -19.46 -21.49
N ASN A 425 -1.31 -18.86 -20.31
CA ASN A 425 -0.43 -18.89 -19.14
C ASN A 425 -1.23 -19.33 -17.89
N GLN A 426 -1.00 -20.56 -17.45
CA GLN A 426 -1.83 -21.17 -16.40
C GLN A 426 -1.70 -20.48 -15.02
N TYR A 427 -0.63 -19.73 -14.77
CA TYR A 427 -0.38 -19.07 -13.48
C TYR A 427 0.26 -17.69 -13.69
N ASN A 428 -0.33 -16.64 -13.12
CA ASN A 428 0.21 -15.30 -13.19
C ASN A 428 0.06 -14.53 -11.86
N ASN A 429 0.89 -13.50 -11.69
CA ASN A 429 0.95 -12.59 -10.55
C ASN A 429 0.90 -13.26 -9.17
N ILE A 430 1.54 -14.43 -9.03
CA ILE A 430 1.76 -15.12 -7.76
C ILE A 430 3.25 -15.21 -7.47
N GLN A 431 3.65 -14.83 -6.26
CA GLN A 431 5.04 -14.91 -5.82
C GLN A 431 5.09 -15.24 -4.33
N PHE A 432 5.99 -16.13 -3.96
CA PHE A 432 6.15 -16.62 -2.59
C PHE A 432 7.58 -17.12 -2.38
N TRP A 433 8.03 -17.10 -1.13
CA TRP A 433 9.40 -17.40 -0.75
C TRP A 433 9.48 -18.27 0.50
N LYS A 434 10.61 -18.97 0.66
CA LYS A 434 10.96 -19.67 1.90
C LYS A 434 12.48 -19.67 2.11
N VAL A 435 12.88 -19.95 3.34
CA VAL A 435 14.24 -20.41 3.67
C VAL A 435 14.32 -21.91 3.38
N MET A 436 15.39 -22.35 2.71
CA MET A 436 15.56 -23.75 2.32
C MET A 436 16.06 -24.63 3.48
N ASP A 437 17.11 -24.17 4.17
CA ASP A 437 17.68 -24.85 5.32
C ASP A 437 17.62 -23.95 6.58
N PRO A 438 16.58 -24.11 7.41
CA PRO A 438 16.47 -23.38 8.68
C PRO A 438 17.67 -23.56 9.63
N SER A 439 18.42 -24.67 9.51
CA SER A 439 19.57 -24.94 10.39
C SER A 439 20.80 -24.09 10.09
N MET A 440 20.82 -23.42 8.93
CA MET A 440 21.87 -22.51 8.51
C MET A 440 21.62 -21.05 8.93
N GLU A 441 20.47 -20.77 9.53
CA GLU A 441 20.05 -19.43 9.97
C GLU A 441 20.11 -19.27 11.49
N ASP A 442 19.89 -18.05 11.98
CA ASP A 442 19.67 -17.78 13.39
C ASP A 442 18.35 -18.43 13.85
N GLU A 443 18.42 -19.42 14.74
CA GLU A 443 17.26 -20.13 15.30
C GLU A 443 16.24 -19.20 15.99
N SER A 444 16.66 -17.99 16.39
CA SER A 444 15.76 -16.98 16.97
C SER A 444 15.00 -16.15 15.93
N ASN A 445 15.36 -16.27 14.64
CA ASN A 445 14.69 -15.57 13.55
C ASN A 445 13.36 -16.27 13.20
N PRO A 446 12.20 -15.64 13.47
CA PRO A 446 10.89 -16.26 13.22
C PRO A 446 10.58 -16.43 11.73
N TYR A 447 11.34 -15.79 10.85
CA TYR A 447 11.17 -15.87 9.39
C TYR A 447 12.11 -16.91 8.73
N ALA A 448 12.98 -17.54 9.52
CA ALA A 448 13.91 -18.58 9.05
C ALA A 448 13.38 -20.02 9.24
N ASP A 449 12.09 -20.17 9.54
CA ASP A 449 11.44 -21.43 9.93
C ASP A 449 11.14 -22.41 8.78
N GLY A 450 11.54 -22.09 7.55
CA GLY A 450 11.36 -22.92 6.36
C GLY A 450 9.94 -22.91 5.77
N ARG A 451 9.04 -22.06 6.29
CA ARG A 451 7.66 -21.94 5.79
C ARG A 451 7.57 -21.03 4.56
N TRP A 452 6.65 -21.35 3.67
CA TRP A 452 6.29 -20.49 2.55
C TRP A 452 5.55 -19.24 3.00
N ARG A 453 5.94 -18.08 2.47
CA ARG A 453 5.34 -16.75 2.71
C ARG A 453 5.11 -16.02 1.40
N TYR A 454 3.97 -15.34 1.30
CA TYR A 454 3.51 -14.76 0.03
C TYR A 454 3.99 -13.32 -0.16
N MET A 455 4.05 -12.90 -1.42
CA MET A 455 4.55 -11.58 -1.84
C MET A 455 3.58 -10.97 -2.86
N LEU A 456 2.98 -9.82 -2.52
CA LEU A 456 2.02 -9.13 -3.40
C LEU A 456 2.74 -8.26 -4.44
N PHE A 457 2.34 -8.37 -5.70
CA PHE A 457 2.82 -7.53 -6.81
C PHE A 457 1.81 -7.55 -7.98
N ASP A 458 1.98 -6.60 -8.91
CA ASP A 458 1.19 -6.49 -10.16
C ASP A 458 -0.33 -6.52 -9.94
N THR A 459 -0.81 -5.57 -9.16
CA THR A 459 -2.24 -5.49 -8.78
C THR A 459 -3.05 -4.55 -9.67
N GLU A 460 -2.49 -4.02 -10.75
CA GLU A 460 -3.18 -3.00 -11.56
C GLU A 460 -4.39 -3.54 -12.32
N TRP A 461 -4.39 -4.79 -12.79
CA TRP A 461 -5.58 -5.38 -13.45
C TRP A 461 -6.62 -5.85 -12.44
N SER A 462 -7.00 -4.92 -11.57
CA SER A 462 -7.99 -5.05 -10.52
C SER A 462 -8.86 -3.78 -10.49
N MET A 463 -9.78 -3.69 -9.53
CA MET A 463 -10.59 -2.49 -9.30
C MET A 463 -11.30 -1.94 -10.57
N GLY A 464 -11.75 -2.85 -11.43
CA GLY A 464 -12.47 -2.59 -12.68
C GLY A 464 -11.61 -2.08 -13.85
N LEU A 465 -10.27 -2.14 -13.77
CA LEU A 465 -9.40 -1.70 -14.85
C LEU A 465 -9.82 -2.36 -16.19
N PHE A 466 -9.69 -1.60 -17.29
CA PHE A 466 -10.18 -1.95 -18.63
C PHE A 466 -11.69 -2.17 -18.76
N ASN A 467 -12.49 -1.78 -17.76
CA ASN A 467 -13.91 -2.13 -17.66
C ASN A 467 -14.14 -3.65 -17.75
N SER A 468 -13.17 -4.43 -17.28
CA SER A 468 -13.28 -5.89 -17.22
C SER A 468 -14.35 -6.29 -16.21
N ASN A 469 -15.22 -7.22 -16.61
CA ASN A 469 -16.24 -7.78 -15.72
C ASN A 469 -15.59 -8.60 -14.60
N GLU A 470 -14.51 -9.28 -14.91
CA GLU A 470 -13.74 -10.15 -14.03
C GLU A 470 -12.87 -9.34 -13.04
N ALA A 471 -12.62 -8.07 -13.32
CA ALA A 471 -12.04 -7.13 -12.35
C ALA A 471 -13.11 -6.27 -11.62
N SER A 472 -14.41 -6.50 -11.85
CA SER A 472 -15.47 -5.63 -11.35
C SER A 472 -15.80 -5.83 -9.87
N ALA A 473 -16.41 -4.82 -9.24
CA ALA A 473 -16.72 -4.85 -7.81
C ALA A 473 -17.72 -5.94 -7.41
N ASN A 474 -18.56 -6.38 -8.34
CA ASN A 474 -19.59 -7.39 -8.15
C ASN A 474 -19.24 -8.75 -8.78
N TYR A 475 -17.95 -9.02 -8.99
CA TYR A 475 -17.46 -10.32 -9.44
C TYR A 475 -17.02 -11.18 -8.25
N ASP A 476 -17.43 -12.46 -8.24
CA ASP A 476 -17.05 -13.42 -7.18
C ASP A 476 -15.67 -14.02 -7.48
N SER A 477 -14.63 -13.24 -7.20
CA SER A 477 -13.24 -13.60 -7.45
C SER A 477 -12.74 -14.75 -6.56
N LEU A 478 -13.37 -15.02 -5.41
CA LEU A 478 -13.04 -16.22 -4.61
C LEU A 478 -13.42 -17.46 -5.40
N ARG A 479 -14.69 -17.53 -5.82
CA ARG A 479 -15.21 -18.66 -6.57
C ARG A 479 -14.51 -18.83 -7.92
N ASN A 480 -14.26 -17.73 -8.62
CA ASN A 480 -13.89 -17.78 -10.02
C ASN A 480 -12.38 -17.68 -10.27
N HIS A 481 -11.64 -16.84 -9.53
CA HIS A 481 -10.18 -16.75 -9.71
C HIS A 481 -9.44 -17.74 -8.79
N ALA A 482 -9.77 -17.75 -7.49
CA ALA A 482 -9.05 -18.61 -6.55
C ALA A 482 -9.45 -20.10 -6.68
N MET A 483 -10.74 -20.41 -6.82
CA MET A 483 -11.21 -21.80 -6.95
C MET A 483 -11.38 -22.28 -8.40
N GLY A 484 -11.28 -21.40 -9.41
CA GLY A 484 -11.37 -21.77 -10.83
C GLY A 484 -12.73 -22.35 -11.26
N ALA A 485 -13.82 -22.00 -10.58
CA ALA A 485 -15.13 -22.63 -10.84
C ALA A 485 -15.77 -22.24 -12.19
N ASP A 486 -15.35 -21.13 -12.80
CA ASP A 486 -15.79 -20.66 -14.12
C ASP A 486 -14.64 -20.78 -15.14
N ARG A 487 -14.97 -21.14 -16.39
CA ARG A 487 -14.12 -21.04 -17.62
C ARG A 487 -12.92 -22.02 -17.82
N ASN A 488 -12.94 -23.25 -17.33
CA ASN A 488 -11.80 -24.20 -17.49
C ASN A 488 -10.48 -23.68 -16.89
N TYR A 489 -10.53 -22.67 -16.03
CA TYR A 489 -9.36 -22.21 -15.28
C TYR A 489 -8.98 -23.26 -14.22
N ASN A 490 -7.69 -23.54 -14.08
CA ASN A 490 -7.21 -24.32 -12.95
C ASN A 490 -7.22 -23.39 -11.74
N GLY A 491 -8.14 -23.59 -10.77
CA GLY A 491 -8.06 -22.93 -9.48
C GLY A 491 -6.83 -23.39 -8.69
N ASP A 492 -6.52 -22.74 -7.57
CA ASP A 492 -5.43 -23.20 -6.70
C ASP A 492 -5.88 -24.47 -5.97
N PRO A 493 -5.28 -25.64 -6.27
CA PRO A 493 -5.69 -26.90 -5.65
C PRO A 493 -5.50 -26.87 -4.12
N VAL A 494 -4.49 -26.17 -3.61
CA VAL A 494 -4.27 -26.05 -2.16
C VAL A 494 -5.37 -25.20 -1.52
N PHE A 495 -5.70 -24.06 -2.13
CA PHE A 495 -6.81 -23.21 -1.67
C PHE A 495 -8.14 -23.95 -1.70
N ILE A 496 -8.42 -24.68 -2.78
CA ILE A 496 -9.65 -25.47 -2.94
C ILE A 496 -9.78 -26.50 -1.81
N ALA A 497 -8.72 -27.26 -1.54
CA ALA A 497 -8.72 -28.23 -0.44
C ALA A 497 -8.94 -27.55 0.92
N LEU A 498 -8.25 -26.43 1.18
CA LEU A 498 -8.37 -25.68 2.44
C LEU A 498 -9.77 -25.12 2.67
N MET A 499 -10.48 -24.73 1.60
CA MET A 499 -11.86 -24.23 1.69
C MET A 499 -12.86 -25.28 2.20
N GLU A 500 -12.51 -26.57 2.29
CA GLU A 500 -13.31 -27.58 2.97
C GLU A 500 -13.17 -27.53 4.51
N ASN A 501 -12.12 -26.90 5.04
CA ASN A 501 -11.85 -26.80 6.47
C ASN A 501 -12.55 -25.59 7.11
N LYS A 502 -13.34 -25.82 8.17
CA LYS A 502 -14.12 -24.78 8.86
C LYS A 502 -13.29 -23.71 9.57
N ASP A 503 -12.17 -24.09 10.16
CA ASP A 503 -11.27 -23.12 10.79
C ASP A 503 -10.61 -22.23 9.73
N PHE A 504 -10.29 -22.78 8.56
CA PHE A 504 -9.79 -22.01 7.43
C PHE A 504 -10.86 -21.06 6.85
N GLN A 505 -12.09 -21.53 6.61
CA GLN A 505 -13.21 -20.68 6.18
C GLN A 505 -13.42 -19.50 7.15
N LYS A 506 -13.33 -19.75 8.47
CA LYS A 506 -13.40 -18.71 9.50
C LYS A 506 -12.27 -17.69 9.37
N ARG A 507 -11.01 -18.13 9.24
CA ARG A 507 -9.85 -17.23 9.03
C ARG A 507 -10.00 -16.38 7.76
N MET A 508 -10.41 -16.98 6.65
CA MET A 508 -10.67 -16.26 5.40
C MET A 508 -11.78 -15.22 5.55
N THR A 509 -12.84 -15.55 6.26
CA THR A 509 -13.95 -14.62 6.54
C THR A 509 -13.46 -13.43 7.38
N GLU A 510 -12.71 -13.70 8.45
CA GLU A 510 -12.13 -12.66 9.31
C GLU A 510 -11.20 -11.73 8.53
N ALA A 511 -10.33 -12.26 7.67
CA ALA A 511 -9.43 -11.47 6.82
C ALA A 511 -10.20 -10.60 5.81
N LEU A 512 -11.21 -11.15 5.12
CA LEU A 512 -12.06 -10.39 4.19
C LEU A 512 -12.84 -9.27 4.91
N LEU A 513 -13.34 -9.54 6.11
CA LEU A 513 -14.01 -8.54 6.94
C LEU A 513 -13.03 -7.47 7.44
N GLN A 514 -11.79 -7.83 7.78
CA GLN A 514 -10.76 -6.84 8.14
C GLN A 514 -10.46 -5.91 6.96
N LEU A 515 -10.29 -6.47 5.75
CA LEU A 515 -10.10 -5.67 4.54
C LEU A 515 -11.27 -4.72 4.30
N ARG A 516 -12.50 -5.20 4.45
CA ARG A 516 -13.72 -4.40 4.32
C ARG A 516 -13.83 -3.27 5.36
N ASN A 517 -13.68 -3.64 6.63
CA ASN A 517 -14.01 -2.78 7.77
C ASN A 517 -12.88 -1.78 8.07
N TRP A 518 -11.66 -2.09 7.66
CA TRP A 518 -10.48 -1.28 7.97
C TRP A 518 -9.67 -0.89 6.74
N ASN A 519 -8.98 -1.83 6.09
CA ASN A 519 -7.97 -1.50 5.06
C ASN A 519 -8.59 -0.74 3.88
N PHE A 520 -9.66 -1.27 3.29
CA PHE A 520 -10.37 -0.70 2.15
C PHE A 520 -11.71 -0.08 2.55
N GLN A 521 -11.90 0.27 3.82
CA GLN A 521 -13.08 1.02 4.25
C GLN A 521 -13.22 2.28 3.38
N TYR A 522 -14.43 2.49 2.82
CA TYR A 522 -14.61 3.45 1.73
C TYR A 522 -14.07 4.84 2.03
N ASP A 523 -14.35 5.43 3.19
CA ASP A 523 -13.91 6.79 3.50
C ASP A 523 -12.38 6.86 3.65
N ARG A 524 -11.77 5.86 4.29
CA ARG A 524 -10.32 5.74 4.44
C ARG A 524 -9.62 5.60 3.09
N ALA A 525 -10.06 4.63 2.29
CA ALA A 525 -9.46 4.34 0.99
C ALA A 525 -9.72 5.47 -0.02
N SER A 526 -10.92 6.06 -0.03
CA SER A 526 -11.27 7.21 -0.85
C SER A 526 -10.42 8.44 -0.50
N LYS A 527 -10.15 8.66 0.80
CA LYS A 527 -9.23 9.71 1.25
C LYS A 527 -7.80 9.45 0.77
N ALA A 528 -7.31 8.21 0.90
CA ALA A 528 -5.97 7.88 0.41
C ALA A 528 -5.86 8.10 -1.11
N LEU A 529 -6.89 7.76 -1.90
CA LEU A 529 -6.95 8.08 -3.32
C LEU A 529 -6.93 9.59 -3.61
N ASP A 530 -7.59 10.41 -2.79
CA ASP A 530 -7.50 11.87 -2.91
C ASP A 530 -6.07 12.35 -2.64
N ASP A 531 -5.40 11.82 -1.61
CA ASP A 531 -4.02 12.18 -1.28
C ASP A 531 -3.04 11.78 -2.41
N TYR A 532 -3.21 10.61 -3.03
CA TYR A 532 -2.46 10.20 -4.23
C TYR A 532 -2.79 11.07 -5.44
N THR A 533 -4.06 11.42 -5.64
CA THR A 533 -4.49 12.32 -6.72
C THR A 533 -3.80 13.67 -6.60
N ASP A 534 -3.79 14.26 -5.40
CA ASP A 534 -3.14 15.54 -5.12
C ASP A 534 -1.62 15.47 -5.36
N LEU A 535 -0.99 14.35 -5.01
CA LEU A 535 0.45 14.13 -5.23
C LEU A 535 0.81 13.93 -6.70
N TYR A 536 0.04 13.12 -7.44
CA TYR A 536 0.40 12.69 -8.79
C TYR A 536 -0.11 13.61 -9.90
N THR A 537 -1.13 14.44 -9.67
CA THR A 537 -1.77 15.22 -10.76
C THR A 537 -0.77 16.12 -11.51
N SER A 538 -0.02 16.97 -10.81
CA SER A 538 0.96 17.85 -11.47
C SER A 538 2.15 17.10 -12.07
N LEU A 539 2.51 15.97 -11.48
CA LEU A 539 3.57 15.10 -11.98
C LEU A 539 3.14 14.45 -13.32
N MET A 540 1.87 14.03 -13.39
CA MET A 540 1.29 13.41 -14.58
C MET A 540 1.15 14.40 -15.74
N ASP A 541 0.97 15.69 -15.49
CA ASP A 541 0.93 16.70 -16.56
C ASP A 541 2.22 16.71 -17.39
N LYS A 542 3.37 16.56 -16.72
CA LYS A 542 4.68 16.45 -17.38
C LYS A 542 4.86 15.12 -18.09
N ASN A 543 4.37 14.03 -17.49
CA ASN A 543 4.34 12.74 -18.15
C ASN A 543 3.52 12.79 -19.46
N ARG A 544 2.35 13.44 -19.43
CA ARG A 544 1.48 13.61 -20.61
C ARG A 544 2.15 14.43 -21.71
N GLU A 545 2.92 15.46 -21.36
CA GLU A 545 3.69 16.25 -22.33
C GLU A 545 4.67 15.37 -23.14
N ARG A 546 5.24 14.34 -22.51
CA ARG A 546 6.17 13.42 -23.17
C ARG A 546 5.51 12.22 -23.83
N TRP A 547 4.52 11.60 -23.19
CA TRP A 547 4.01 10.29 -23.58
C TRP A 547 2.55 10.30 -24.01
N ASN A 548 1.87 11.45 -23.94
CA ASN A 548 0.43 11.58 -24.19
C ASN A 548 -0.42 10.57 -23.38
N SER A 549 0.06 10.18 -22.20
CA SER A 549 -0.56 9.19 -21.34
C SER A 549 -0.76 9.72 -19.91
N GLY A 550 -1.72 9.10 -19.21
CA GLY A 550 -2.15 9.46 -17.87
C GLY A 550 -3.59 9.95 -17.86
N ASP A 551 -4.46 9.40 -17.03
CA ASP A 551 -5.81 9.91 -16.78
C ASP A 551 -6.18 9.64 -15.32
N ILE A 552 -5.72 10.51 -14.43
CA ILE A 552 -5.98 10.36 -13.00
C ILE A 552 -7.48 10.48 -12.67
N PRO A 553 -8.21 11.53 -13.09
CA PRO A 553 -9.60 11.72 -12.64
C PRO A 553 -10.55 10.56 -12.96
N SER A 554 -10.51 10.03 -14.19
CA SER A 554 -11.42 8.94 -14.58
C SER A 554 -11.09 7.63 -13.85
N ASN A 555 -9.79 7.30 -13.75
CA ASN A 555 -9.34 6.07 -13.10
C ASN A 555 -9.58 6.12 -11.58
N VAL A 556 -9.34 7.25 -10.91
CA VAL A 556 -9.67 7.42 -9.48
C VAL A 556 -11.17 7.33 -9.23
N THR A 557 -11.99 7.90 -10.13
CA THR A 557 -13.45 7.76 -10.06
C THR A 557 -13.86 6.28 -10.16
N ARG A 558 -13.27 5.53 -11.09
CA ARG A 558 -13.49 4.07 -11.19
C ARG A 558 -13.12 3.36 -9.89
N MET A 559 -11.94 3.60 -9.35
CA MET A 559 -11.47 2.95 -8.12
C MET A 559 -12.37 3.27 -6.93
N LYS A 560 -12.82 4.53 -6.78
CA LYS A 560 -13.78 4.92 -5.74
C LYS A 560 -15.14 4.23 -5.91
N ASN A 561 -15.64 4.11 -7.14
CA ASN A 561 -16.88 3.38 -7.41
C ASN A 561 -16.72 1.89 -7.07
N PHE A 562 -15.58 1.29 -7.46
CA PHE A 562 -15.26 -0.09 -7.11
C PHE A 562 -15.30 -0.29 -5.59
N LEU A 563 -14.55 0.52 -4.81
CA LEU A 563 -14.49 0.41 -3.35
C LEU A 563 -15.88 0.54 -2.69
N LYS A 564 -16.70 1.48 -3.20
CA LYS A 564 -18.05 1.73 -2.68
C LYS A 564 -18.97 0.53 -2.87
N GLU A 565 -18.87 -0.17 -3.99
CA GLU A 565 -19.68 -1.35 -4.29
C GLU A 565 -19.09 -2.62 -3.65
N ARG A 566 -17.76 -2.77 -3.70
CA ARG A 566 -17.03 -3.96 -3.24
C ARG A 566 -17.20 -4.22 -1.75
N GLN A 567 -17.23 -3.17 -0.93
CA GLN A 567 -17.49 -3.31 0.51
C GLN A 567 -18.83 -4.01 0.82
N ASN A 568 -19.83 -3.93 -0.06
CA ASN A 568 -21.09 -4.65 0.12
C ASN A 568 -21.04 -6.03 -0.52
N TYR A 569 -20.41 -6.14 -1.69
CA TYR A 569 -20.34 -7.39 -2.42
C TYR A 569 -19.45 -8.45 -1.77
N VAL A 570 -18.41 -8.04 -1.03
CA VAL A 570 -17.56 -9.01 -0.28
C VAL A 570 -18.36 -9.82 0.74
N LEU A 571 -19.45 -9.26 1.31
CA LEU A 571 -20.35 -10.01 2.19
C LEU A 571 -21.11 -11.09 1.41
N THR A 572 -21.49 -10.80 0.17
CA THR A 572 -22.08 -11.80 -0.74
C THR A 572 -21.06 -12.88 -1.10
N ILE A 573 -19.80 -12.54 -1.32
CA ILE A 573 -18.73 -13.53 -1.55
C ILE A 573 -18.60 -14.46 -0.35
N ILE A 574 -18.58 -13.93 0.87
CA ILE A 574 -18.53 -14.75 2.09
C ILE A 574 -19.76 -15.68 2.16
N GLU A 575 -20.96 -15.13 2.01
CA GLU A 575 -22.22 -15.89 2.16
C GLU A 575 -22.46 -16.94 1.08
N ASN A 576 -21.89 -16.76 -0.12
CA ASN A 576 -22.03 -17.73 -1.20
C ASN A 576 -21.02 -18.89 -1.09
N ASN A 577 -19.91 -18.69 -0.39
CA ASN A 577 -18.75 -19.59 -0.44
C ASN A 577 -18.33 -20.16 0.92
N MET A 578 -18.95 -19.75 2.04
CA MET A 578 -18.62 -20.20 3.40
C MET A 578 -19.89 -20.71 4.08
N ASP A 579 -19.95 -21.97 4.53
CA ASP A 579 -21.26 -22.57 4.89
C ASP A 579 -21.87 -22.03 6.18
N ASP A 580 -21.07 -21.45 7.08
CA ASP A 580 -21.52 -21.00 8.41
C ASP A 580 -21.98 -19.54 8.44
N TYR A 581 -21.98 -18.87 7.28
CA TYR A 581 -22.25 -17.43 7.19
C TYR A 581 -23.45 -17.14 6.31
N SER A 582 -24.47 -16.50 6.88
CA SER A 582 -25.68 -16.12 6.15
C SER A 582 -25.98 -14.63 6.28
N LYS A 583 -26.68 -14.08 5.28
CA LYS A 583 -27.14 -12.69 5.32
C LYS A 583 -28.00 -12.37 6.56
N SER A 584 -28.76 -13.34 7.07
CA SER A 584 -29.58 -13.19 8.28
C SER A 584 -28.75 -13.06 9.56
N ASP A 585 -27.50 -13.49 9.53
CA ASP A 585 -26.61 -13.46 10.69
C ASP A 585 -25.70 -12.22 10.71
N ARG A 586 -25.84 -11.31 9.74
CA ARG A 586 -25.08 -10.05 9.74
C ARG A 586 -25.38 -9.22 10.99
N VAL A 587 -24.31 -8.64 11.54
CA VAL A 587 -24.36 -7.69 12.64
C VAL A 587 -23.77 -6.36 12.17
N ASP A 588 -24.61 -5.32 12.09
CA ASP A 588 -24.16 -3.95 11.87
C ASP A 588 -23.65 -3.37 13.20
N LEU A 589 -22.34 -3.14 13.29
CA LEU A 589 -21.66 -2.65 14.49
C LEU A 589 -21.45 -1.13 14.42
N ALA A 590 -21.80 -0.43 15.50
CA ALA A 590 -21.40 0.94 15.77
C ALA A 590 -20.44 1.02 16.96
N LEU A 591 -19.18 1.40 16.70
CA LEU A 591 -18.14 1.62 17.71
C LEU A 591 -17.98 3.11 18.01
N CYS A 592 -18.04 3.50 19.28
CA CYS A 592 -17.95 4.92 19.67
C CYS A 592 -17.37 5.14 21.07
N ALA A 593 -17.19 6.40 21.44
CA ALA A 593 -16.85 6.81 22.80
C ALA A 593 -17.77 7.95 23.29
N ASN A 594 -17.88 8.12 24.61
CA ASN A 594 -18.69 9.19 25.22
C ASN A 594 -18.01 10.58 25.17
N ILE A 595 -16.73 10.67 24.78
CA ILE A 595 -15.98 11.91 24.62
C ILE A 595 -15.49 12.08 23.17
N TRP A 596 -15.40 13.34 22.71
CA TRP A 596 -15.10 13.67 21.31
C TRP A 596 -13.69 14.21 21.16
N GLY A 597 -13.00 13.66 20.16
CA GLY A 597 -11.90 14.35 19.50
C GLY A 597 -10.54 14.17 20.13
N GLU A 598 -10.22 13.01 20.71
CA GLU A 598 -8.82 12.59 20.96
C GLU A 598 -8.62 11.15 21.52
N ASP A 599 -9.65 10.29 21.55
CA ASP A 599 -9.51 8.92 22.06
C ASP A 599 -9.42 7.89 20.94
N TYR A 600 -8.68 6.81 21.20
CA TYR A 600 -8.59 5.65 20.34
C TYR A 600 -9.14 4.43 21.07
N VAL A 601 -10.08 3.74 20.43
CA VAL A 601 -10.46 2.39 20.82
C VAL A 601 -9.83 1.47 19.80
N HIS A 602 -8.94 0.58 20.24
CA HIS A 602 -8.55 -0.54 19.40
C HIS A 602 -9.72 -1.50 19.30
N ILE A 603 -9.93 -2.02 18.11
CA ILE A 603 -10.76 -3.19 17.85
C ILE A 603 -9.88 -4.20 17.14
N ASN A 604 -9.73 -5.39 17.72
CA ASN A 604 -8.73 -6.39 17.34
C ASN A 604 -7.34 -5.71 17.27
N SER A 605 -6.66 -5.82 16.13
CA SER A 605 -5.37 -5.20 15.86
C SER A 605 -5.46 -3.79 15.22
N VAL A 606 -6.66 -3.24 15.03
CA VAL A 606 -6.86 -2.00 14.26
C VAL A 606 -7.31 -0.83 15.13
N LEU A 607 -6.96 0.39 14.70
CA LEU A 607 -7.20 1.62 15.45
C LEU A 607 -8.09 2.62 14.68
N PRO A 608 -9.42 2.40 14.62
CA PRO A 608 -10.32 3.29 13.93
C PRO A 608 -10.34 4.70 14.51
N ASP A 609 -10.50 5.70 13.63
CA ASP A 609 -10.78 7.07 14.05
C ASP A 609 -12.20 7.14 14.62
N ILE A 610 -12.31 6.96 15.92
CA ILE A 610 -13.58 7.06 16.66
C ILE A 610 -13.93 8.51 17.05
N SER A 611 -13.25 9.53 16.50
CA SER A 611 -13.69 10.92 16.62
C SER A 611 -15.07 11.15 15.99
N LYS A 612 -15.49 10.21 15.14
CA LYS A 612 -16.87 9.94 14.73
C LYS A 612 -17.16 8.47 15.02
N THR A 613 -18.42 8.06 15.06
CA THR A 613 -18.72 6.63 15.17
C THR A 613 -18.16 5.87 13.99
N TRP A 614 -17.42 4.80 14.29
CA TRP A 614 -16.93 3.87 13.31
C TRP A 614 -17.97 2.77 13.11
N TYR A 615 -18.19 2.39 11.85
CA TYR A 615 -19.16 1.38 11.48
C TYR A 615 -18.47 0.20 10.82
N ALA A 616 -18.92 -0.99 11.16
CA ALA A 616 -18.42 -2.24 10.62
C ALA A 616 -19.56 -3.25 10.48
N VAL A 617 -19.29 -4.31 9.73
CA VAL A 617 -20.17 -5.48 9.65
C VAL A 617 -19.40 -6.71 10.08
N TYR A 618 -20.04 -7.51 10.91
CA TYR A 618 -19.58 -8.84 11.33
C TYR A 618 -20.74 -9.82 11.18
N TYR A 619 -20.54 -11.06 11.64
CA TYR A 619 -21.60 -12.04 11.78
C TYR A 619 -21.87 -12.32 13.26
N LYS A 620 -23.06 -12.83 13.55
CA LYS A 620 -23.48 -13.20 14.89
C LYS A 620 -22.49 -14.18 15.52
N ASP A 621 -22.33 -14.07 16.83
CA ASP A 621 -21.40 -14.83 17.66
C ASP A 621 -19.91 -14.58 17.38
N THR A 622 -19.58 -13.64 16.48
CA THR A 622 -18.20 -13.13 16.32
C THR A 622 -17.72 -12.49 17.61
N THR A 623 -16.52 -12.86 18.03
CA THR A 623 -15.79 -12.20 19.11
C THR A 623 -14.86 -11.12 18.55
N ILE A 624 -14.91 -9.93 19.14
CA ILE A 624 -13.98 -8.84 18.85
C ILE A 624 -13.25 -8.45 20.13
N ASP A 625 -11.93 -8.28 20.04
CA ASP A 625 -11.17 -7.73 21.16
C ASP A 625 -11.26 -6.22 21.11
N VAL A 626 -11.50 -5.57 22.23
CA VAL A 626 -11.51 -4.11 22.31
C VAL A 626 -10.59 -3.62 23.41
N LYS A 627 -9.91 -2.52 23.15
CA LYS A 627 -9.06 -1.85 24.14
C LYS A 627 -9.27 -0.34 24.10
N ALA A 628 -9.62 0.21 25.25
CA ALA A 628 -9.74 1.65 25.46
C ALA A 628 -8.35 2.24 25.76
N GLU A 629 -7.78 2.98 24.81
CA GLU A 629 -6.49 3.64 25.04
C GLU A 629 -6.63 4.99 25.74
N LYS A 630 -5.83 5.16 26.79
CA LYS A 630 -5.77 6.39 27.57
C LYS A 630 -4.82 7.39 26.93
N LYS A 631 -5.35 8.48 26.35
CA LYS A 631 -4.51 9.58 25.81
C LYS A 631 -4.51 10.86 26.64
N SER A 632 -5.52 11.09 27.47
CA SER A 632 -5.65 12.33 28.24
C SER A 632 -5.57 12.09 29.75
N ASP A 633 -4.77 12.88 30.45
CA ASP A 633 -4.77 12.93 31.92
C ASP A 633 -6.10 13.46 32.50
N ASP A 634 -6.93 14.11 31.67
CA ASP A 634 -8.21 14.66 32.09
C ASP A 634 -9.31 13.57 32.19
N TYR A 635 -9.09 12.37 31.62
CA TYR A 635 -10.05 11.28 31.59
C TYR A 635 -9.46 9.91 31.95
N THR A 636 -10.29 9.04 32.50
CA THR A 636 -9.95 7.63 32.79
C THR A 636 -11.05 6.74 32.28
N PHE A 637 -10.70 5.59 31.71
CA PHE A 637 -11.69 4.60 31.31
C PHE A 637 -12.51 4.16 32.54
N ASP A 638 -13.80 3.91 32.32
CA ASP A 638 -14.73 3.49 33.35
C ASP A 638 -15.35 2.12 33.04
N HIS A 639 -15.96 1.94 31.87
CA HIS A 639 -16.51 0.67 31.40
C HIS A 639 -16.91 0.73 29.91
N TRP A 640 -17.26 -0.42 29.34
CA TRP A 640 -17.93 -0.58 28.06
C TRP A 640 -19.45 -0.59 28.23
N GLU A 641 -20.15 0.31 27.51
CA GLU A 641 -21.60 0.26 27.30
C GLU A 641 -21.88 -0.60 26.06
N LEU A 642 -22.66 -1.68 26.22
CA LEU A 642 -22.95 -2.66 25.18
C LEU A 642 -24.46 -2.74 24.89
N LYS A 643 -24.84 -2.78 23.62
CA LYS A 643 -26.18 -3.15 23.12
C LYS A 643 -26.00 -4.13 21.98
N GLY A 644 -26.79 -5.21 21.94
CA GLY A 644 -26.65 -6.27 20.93
C GLY A 644 -25.31 -7.01 20.99
N ALA A 645 -24.62 -6.93 22.12
CA ALA A 645 -23.32 -7.52 22.38
C ALA A 645 -23.12 -7.78 23.87
N THR A 646 -22.23 -8.69 24.21
CA THR A 646 -21.92 -9.10 25.59
C THR A 646 -20.41 -9.17 25.80
N ALA A 647 -19.94 -9.05 27.05
CA ALA A 647 -18.54 -9.22 27.43
C ALA A 647 -18.47 -9.90 28.79
N ALA A 648 -17.39 -10.66 29.04
CA ALA A 648 -17.17 -11.33 30.32
C ALA A 648 -16.99 -10.31 31.47
N ASP A 649 -16.21 -9.24 31.22
CA ASP A 649 -16.10 -8.10 32.12
C ASP A 649 -16.00 -6.80 31.32
N SER A 650 -17.05 -5.99 31.38
CA SER A 650 -17.09 -4.69 30.70
C SER A 650 -16.33 -3.58 31.42
N LYS A 651 -15.74 -3.84 32.60
CA LYS A 651 -14.96 -2.84 33.35
C LYS A 651 -13.47 -2.89 33.05
N LEU A 652 -13.01 -3.93 32.34
CA LEU A 652 -11.62 -4.01 31.91
C LEU A 652 -11.38 -3.06 30.74
N GLU A 653 -10.24 -2.35 30.78
CA GLU A 653 -9.81 -1.48 29.68
C GLU A 653 -9.62 -2.27 28.38
N GLU A 654 -9.23 -3.54 28.50
CA GLU A 654 -9.09 -4.51 27.42
C GLU A 654 -9.98 -5.71 27.70
N THR A 655 -10.89 -6.04 26.78
CA THR A 655 -11.86 -7.13 26.96
C THR A 655 -12.32 -7.68 25.61
N THR A 656 -12.80 -8.92 25.60
CA THR A 656 -13.40 -9.54 24.42
C THR A 656 -14.93 -9.38 24.46
N ILE A 657 -15.50 -8.92 23.35
CA ILE A 657 -16.94 -8.71 23.16
C ILE A 657 -17.47 -9.72 22.15
N THR A 658 -18.55 -10.41 22.51
CA THR A 658 -19.33 -11.28 21.59
C THR A 658 -20.53 -10.52 21.07
N LEU A 659 -20.68 -10.47 19.74
CA LEU A 659 -21.81 -9.84 19.05
C LEU A 659 -23.01 -10.80 18.99
N THR A 660 -24.19 -10.39 19.46
CA THR A 660 -25.34 -11.31 19.65
C THR A 660 -26.57 -10.97 18.82
N ASP A 661 -26.78 -9.69 18.51
CA ASP A 661 -27.98 -9.19 17.82
C ASP A 661 -27.59 -8.52 16.50
N SER A 662 -28.55 -8.37 15.58
CA SER A 662 -28.30 -7.80 14.24
C SER A 662 -27.82 -6.33 14.25
N ASP A 663 -28.10 -5.60 15.33
CA ASP A 663 -27.62 -4.24 15.55
C ASP A 663 -26.80 -4.20 16.84
N ALA A 664 -25.49 -3.99 16.74
CA ALA A 664 -24.60 -3.90 17.89
C ALA A 664 -24.06 -2.48 18.10
N VAL A 665 -23.98 -2.05 19.37
CA VAL A 665 -23.33 -0.81 19.77
C VAL A 665 -22.32 -1.14 20.86
N VAL A 666 -21.07 -0.79 20.59
CA VAL A 666 -19.97 -0.88 21.56
C VAL A 666 -19.49 0.52 21.84
N ARG A 667 -19.57 0.94 23.11
CA ARG A 667 -19.15 2.29 23.51
C ARG A 667 -18.17 2.25 24.66
N ALA A 668 -16.98 2.84 24.45
CA ALA A 668 -16.07 3.16 25.54
C ALA A 668 -16.59 4.34 26.37
N VAL A 669 -16.72 4.16 27.68
CA VAL A 669 -17.15 5.20 28.62
C VAL A 669 -15.97 5.64 29.48
N TYR A 670 -15.67 6.92 29.43
CA TYR A 670 -14.64 7.57 30.22
C TYR A 670 -15.25 8.50 31.29
N LYS A 671 -14.55 8.69 32.42
CA LYS A 671 -14.87 9.65 33.48
C LYS A 671 -13.79 10.73 33.62
N ASP A 672 -14.20 11.95 33.96
CA ASP A 672 -13.30 13.08 34.20
C ASP A 672 -12.49 12.95 35.49
N SER A 673 -11.48 13.81 35.67
CA SER A 673 -10.64 13.89 36.87
C SER A 673 -11.40 14.08 38.19
N GLU A 674 -12.68 14.47 38.14
CA GLU A 674 -13.56 14.62 39.31
C GLU A 674 -14.48 13.40 39.52
N GLY A 675 -14.26 12.31 38.78
CA GLY A 675 -15.03 11.07 38.81
C GLY A 675 -16.42 11.18 38.16
N ASN A 676 -16.67 12.21 37.36
CA ASN A 676 -17.94 12.34 36.64
C ASN A 676 -17.77 11.78 35.23
N ILE A 677 -18.66 10.87 34.82
CA ILE A 677 -18.82 10.50 33.41
C ILE A 677 -19.32 11.75 32.66
N PRO A 678 -18.51 12.35 31.75
CA PRO A 678 -19.01 13.34 30.81
C PRO A 678 -20.11 12.66 30.03
N VAL A 679 -21.28 13.27 30.04
CA VAL A 679 -22.46 12.49 29.70
C VAL A 679 -22.39 12.13 28.22
N PRO A 680 -22.64 10.86 27.86
CA PRO A 680 -22.50 10.37 26.50
C PRO A 680 -23.12 11.29 25.47
N THR A 681 -22.49 11.40 24.31
CA THR A 681 -23.19 11.78 23.09
C THR A 681 -24.08 10.65 22.60
N ALA A 682 -25.07 10.97 21.77
CA ALA A 682 -25.94 9.94 21.22
C ALA A 682 -25.09 8.88 20.52
N SER A 683 -25.39 7.60 20.75
CA SER A 683 -24.92 6.56 19.83
C SER A 683 -25.68 6.81 18.56
N PRO A 684 -25.02 6.90 17.40
CA PRO A 684 -25.79 6.77 16.20
C PRO A 684 -26.36 5.35 16.13
N LYS A 685 -27.54 5.23 15.54
CA LYS A 685 -28.06 3.92 15.16
C LYS A 685 -27.04 3.26 14.20
N PRO A 686 -26.71 1.97 14.36
CA PRO A 686 -26.10 1.22 13.27
C PRO A 686 -26.90 1.47 12.00
N THR A 687 -26.22 1.81 10.92
CA THR A 687 -26.91 2.04 9.65
C THR A 687 -26.95 0.71 8.94
N ALA A 688 -28.15 0.22 8.64
CA ALA A 688 -28.32 -0.99 7.88
C ALA A 688 -27.45 -0.93 6.62
N THR A 689 -26.61 -1.95 6.41
CA THR A 689 -25.81 -2.04 5.19
C THR A 689 -26.75 -1.98 3.98
N PRO A 690 -26.64 -0.98 3.10
CA PRO A 690 -27.51 -0.89 1.93
C PRO A 690 -27.34 -2.14 1.08
N ALA A 691 -28.46 -2.70 0.61
CA ALA A 691 -28.42 -3.81 -0.33
C ALA A 691 -27.57 -3.40 -1.55
N PRO A 692 -26.73 -4.30 -2.11
CA PRO A 692 -26.03 -4.00 -3.34
C PRO A 692 -27.05 -3.59 -4.40
N THR A 693 -26.88 -2.40 -4.96
CA THR A 693 -27.70 -1.93 -6.07
C THR A 693 -27.49 -2.89 -7.24
N GLN A 694 -28.51 -3.67 -7.60
CA GLN A 694 -28.55 -4.29 -8.92
C GLN A 694 -28.51 -3.15 -9.93
N ASN A 695 -27.43 -3.06 -10.70
CA ASN A 695 -27.28 -2.03 -11.69
C ASN A 695 -28.24 -2.34 -12.86
N PRO A 696 -29.26 -1.51 -13.14
CA PRO A 696 -29.96 -1.62 -14.41
C PRO A 696 -28.99 -1.14 -15.49
N TRP A 697 -28.52 -2.06 -16.33
CA TRP A 697 -27.80 -1.71 -17.55
C TRP A 697 -28.75 -1.01 -18.54
N PRO A 698 -28.40 0.18 -19.05
CA PRO A 698 -28.71 0.48 -20.44
C PRO A 698 -27.43 0.93 -21.18
N GLY A 699 -27.24 0.37 -22.38
CA GLY A 699 -26.06 0.63 -23.20
C GLY A 699 -25.96 2.05 -23.78
N PHE A 700 -24.73 2.38 -24.18
CA PHE A 700 -24.26 3.40 -25.13
C PHE A 700 -24.69 4.88 -24.99
N GLY A 701 -23.70 5.77 -25.13
CA GLY A 701 -23.89 7.11 -25.70
C GLY A 701 -23.04 8.22 -25.06
N GLY A 702 -22.03 8.71 -25.78
CA GLY A 702 -21.11 9.76 -25.32
C GLY A 702 -21.70 11.16 -25.17
N GLY A 703 -20.85 12.09 -24.73
CA GLY A 703 -21.13 13.53 -24.71
C GLY A 703 -20.77 14.19 -23.39
N GLY A 704 -19.74 15.05 -23.40
CA GLY A 704 -19.17 15.71 -22.23
C GLY A 704 -20.01 16.82 -21.59
N GLY A 705 -19.53 17.33 -20.46
CA GLY A 705 -20.11 18.50 -19.80
C GLY A 705 -19.65 18.68 -18.35
N TRP A 706 -18.63 19.53 -18.19
CA TRP A 706 -18.03 20.06 -16.95
C TRP A 706 -19.01 20.79 -16.01
N TRP A 707 -18.74 20.89 -14.68
CA TRP A 707 -18.80 22.13 -13.82
C TRP A 707 -18.30 21.88 -12.35
N PRO A 708 -17.91 22.93 -11.57
CA PRO A 708 -16.79 22.88 -10.58
C PRO A 708 -17.03 23.55 -9.17
N TRP A 709 -15.97 23.55 -8.30
CA TRP A 709 -15.66 24.36 -7.06
C TRP A 709 -16.24 23.96 -5.67
N PRO A 710 -15.69 24.38 -4.48
CA PRO A 710 -14.29 24.38 -3.96
C PRO A 710 -14.13 24.06 -2.42
N GLY A 711 -12.91 23.67 -1.99
CA GLY A 711 -12.15 24.36 -0.92
C GLY A 711 -12.15 23.88 0.57
N GLN A 712 -10.98 23.35 0.98
CA GLN A 712 -10.11 23.76 2.12
C GLN A 712 -9.71 22.72 3.21
N SER A 713 -8.38 22.65 3.35
CA SER A 713 -7.43 21.80 4.10
C SER A 713 -7.54 21.67 5.63
N THR A 714 -6.99 20.59 6.20
CA THR A 714 -5.96 20.62 7.29
C THR A 714 -5.30 19.26 7.62
N ALA A 715 -3.95 19.28 7.71
CA ALA A 715 -2.95 18.58 8.55
C ALA A 715 -3.00 17.04 8.85
N THR A 716 -1.90 16.38 8.48
CA THR A 716 -1.51 14.96 8.66
C THR A 716 -0.92 14.66 10.07
N PRO A 717 -1.29 13.54 10.74
CA PRO A 717 -0.57 13.00 11.90
C PRO A 717 0.45 11.88 11.54
N LYS A 718 1.41 11.69 12.45
CA LYS A 718 2.61 10.81 12.41
C LYS A 718 2.24 9.31 12.66
N PRO A 719 3.07 8.32 12.24
CA PRO A 719 2.76 6.88 12.36
C PRO A 719 2.71 6.35 13.79
N THR A 720 1.87 5.33 14.04
CA THR A 720 1.66 4.63 15.31
C THR A 720 2.46 3.31 15.35
N GLU A 721 2.90 2.90 16.55
CA GLU A 721 3.78 1.75 16.85
C GLU A 721 3.14 0.36 16.60
N THR A 722 4.00 -0.63 16.28
CA THR A 722 3.70 -2.01 15.88
C THR A 722 3.23 -2.89 17.08
N PRO A 723 2.36 -3.92 16.87
CA PRO A 723 1.86 -4.78 17.95
C PRO A 723 2.92 -5.73 18.55
N ARG A 724 2.75 -6.07 19.83
CA ARG A 724 3.59 -7.00 20.61
C ARG A 724 3.11 -8.46 20.46
N PRO A 725 4.01 -9.48 20.40
CA PRO A 725 3.63 -10.87 20.18
C PRO A 725 2.89 -11.51 21.38
N THR A 726 1.86 -12.29 21.08
CA THR A 726 1.05 -13.09 22.01
C THR A 726 1.77 -14.38 22.40
N THR A 727 1.85 -14.69 23.70
CA THR A 727 2.49 -15.92 24.21
C THR A 727 1.62 -17.16 24.00
N LEU A 728 2.21 -18.26 23.49
CA LEU A 728 1.56 -19.58 23.39
C LEU A 728 1.09 -20.12 24.76
N PRO A 729 -0.07 -20.79 24.83
CA PRO A 729 -0.50 -21.52 26.03
C PRO A 729 0.26 -22.85 26.19
N THR A 730 0.64 -23.16 27.43
CA THR A 730 1.28 -24.41 27.86
C THR A 730 0.26 -25.56 27.92
N PRO A 731 0.59 -26.80 27.49
CA PRO A 731 -0.35 -27.92 27.49
C PRO A 731 -0.67 -28.40 28.92
N THR A 732 -1.96 -28.64 29.19
CA THR A 732 -2.43 -29.20 30.46
C THR A 732 -2.78 -30.69 30.29
N ASN A 733 -2.30 -31.51 31.23
CA ASN A 733 -2.44 -32.96 31.26
C ASN A 733 -3.91 -33.45 31.30
N ALA A 734 -4.14 -34.60 30.66
CA ALA A 734 -5.39 -35.37 30.69
C ALA A 734 -5.79 -35.86 32.10
N PRO A 735 -7.09 -36.17 32.29
CA PRO A 735 -7.40 -37.53 32.76
C PRO A 735 -8.63 -38.18 32.11
N ASP A 736 -8.38 -39.41 31.68
CA ASP A 736 -9.11 -40.68 31.83
C ASP A 736 -10.60 -40.86 31.49
N ALA A 737 -10.85 -42.07 30.98
CA ALA A 737 -12.03 -42.52 30.25
C ALA A 737 -13.15 -43.07 31.14
N GLY A 738 -14.38 -43.00 30.61
CA GLY A 738 -15.43 -43.98 30.88
C GLY A 738 -16.85 -43.42 30.86
N GLN A 739 -17.59 -43.68 29.77
CA GLN A 739 -18.89 -44.38 29.79
C GLN A 739 -19.52 -44.41 28.38
N THR A 740 -20.07 -45.58 28.06
CA THR A 740 -20.73 -46.00 26.82
C THR A 740 -22.08 -45.29 26.57
N PRO A 741 -22.47 -45.02 25.30
CA PRO A 741 -23.85 -44.66 24.97
C PRO A 741 -24.66 -45.86 24.46
N GLY A 742 -25.86 -46.02 25.03
CA GLY A 742 -26.89 -46.94 24.58
C GLY A 742 -27.68 -46.40 23.39
N VAL A 743 -28.05 -47.35 22.53
CA VAL A 743 -28.85 -47.30 21.30
C VAL A 743 -30.26 -46.70 21.53
N ASN A 744 -30.78 -45.97 20.54
CA ASN A 744 -32.15 -46.11 20.02
C ASN A 744 -32.39 -45.29 18.74
N THR A 745 -32.86 -45.98 17.70
CA THR A 745 -33.51 -45.49 16.48
C THR A 745 -34.82 -46.30 16.32
N PRO A 746 -35.70 -46.08 15.32
CA PRO A 746 -36.36 -44.88 14.78
C PRO A 746 -37.91 -45.02 14.86
N THR A 747 -38.72 -44.01 14.55
CA THR A 747 -40.00 -44.24 13.84
C THR A 747 -40.47 -43.02 13.02
N ALA A 748 -41.08 -43.33 11.89
CA ALA A 748 -41.38 -42.54 10.70
C ALA A 748 -42.61 -41.62 10.75
N ALA A 749 -42.66 -40.70 9.77
CA ALA A 749 -43.87 -40.03 9.24
C ALA A 749 -44.72 -41.03 8.38
N PRO A 750 -45.98 -40.73 7.97
CA PRO A 750 -46.34 -39.71 6.94
C PRO A 750 -47.70 -39.02 7.29
N THR A 751 -48.35 -38.07 6.59
CA THR A 751 -48.67 -37.90 5.15
C THR A 751 -49.45 -36.57 4.98
N ALA A 752 -49.35 -35.88 3.83
CA ALA A 752 -50.30 -34.86 3.34
C ALA A 752 -51.43 -35.53 2.48
N PRO A 753 -52.53 -34.88 1.99
CA PRO A 753 -52.46 -33.81 0.96
C PRO A 753 -53.61 -32.76 0.86
N ALA A 754 -53.25 -31.62 0.23
CA ALA A 754 -53.93 -30.80 -0.81
C ALA A 754 -55.43 -30.42 -0.78
N THR A 755 -55.73 -29.12 -1.04
CA THR A 755 -56.40 -28.58 -2.28
C THR A 755 -56.71 -27.07 -2.16
N THR A 756 -56.05 -26.21 -2.97
CA THR A 756 -56.55 -25.43 -4.14
C THR A 756 -57.60 -24.32 -3.92
N SER A 757 -57.24 -23.06 -4.21
CA SER A 757 -57.80 -22.29 -5.34
C SER A 757 -57.06 -20.94 -5.50
N LYS A 758 -56.93 -20.52 -6.76
CA LYS A 758 -56.22 -19.34 -7.30
C LYS A 758 -57.27 -18.46 -8.04
N PRO A 759 -56.88 -17.40 -8.76
CA PRO A 759 -56.89 -15.97 -8.43
C PRO A 759 -57.98 -15.14 -9.18
N ILE A 760 -58.10 -13.84 -8.90
CA ILE A 760 -58.60 -12.70 -9.73
C ILE A 760 -58.23 -11.44 -8.90
N GLY A 761 -57.70 -10.31 -9.34
CA GLY A 761 -57.54 -9.69 -10.65
C GLY A 761 -57.83 -8.18 -10.48
N ASP A 762 -56.82 -7.34 -10.72
CA ASP A 762 -56.80 -5.91 -11.07
C ASP A 762 -57.59 -4.85 -10.27
N ASN A 763 -56.88 -3.89 -9.66
CA ASN A 763 -56.86 -2.50 -10.17
C ASN A 763 -55.90 -1.57 -9.42
N ASN A 764 -55.26 -0.71 -10.20
CA ASN A 764 -54.52 0.48 -9.79
C ASN A 764 -55.38 1.43 -8.94
N SER A 765 -54.89 1.81 -7.76
CA SER A 765 -55.18 3.10 -7.16
C SER A 765 -54.03 3.52 -6.27
N VAL A 766 -53.39 4.61 -6.64
CA VAL A 766 -52.42 5.34 -5.85
C VAL A 766 -53.17 5.96 -4.67
N ASP A 767 -52.85 5.60 -3.43
CA ASP A 767 -53.06 6.50 -2.31
C ASP A 767 -52.02 6.29 -1.20
N ASN A 768 -51.52 7.42 -0.71
CA ASN A 768 -50.50 7.54 0.32
C ASN A 768 -51.15 7.25 1.68
N GLY A 769 -50.79 6.13 2.29
CA GLY A 769 -51.21 5.79 3.64
C GLY A 769 -50.11 5.03 4.38
N LEU A 770 -49.07 5.75 4.81
CA LEU A 770 -48.18 5.29 5.88
C LEU A 770 -49.03 5.17 7.15
N ASP A 771 -49.49 3.96 7.47
CA ASP A 771 -50.02 3.65 8.79
C ASP A 771 -48.85 3.62 9.77
N SER A 772 -48.61 4.78 10.37
CA SER A 772 -47.66 4.98 11.45
C SER A 772 -48.29 4.55 12.77
N SER A 773 -48.22 3.27 13.11
CA SER A 773 -48.31 2.85 14.50
C SER A 773 -46.93 2.98 15.17
N ASN A 774 -46.42 4.22 15.22
CA ASN A 774 -45.35 4.58 16.14
C ASN A 774 -46.03 5.10 17.42
N GLU A 775 -45.93 4.34 18.50
CA GLU A 775 -46.14 4.90 19.84
C GLU A 775 -45.18 6.09 20.03
N VAL A 776 -45.73 7.29 19.96
CA VAL A 776 -45.01 8.52 20.29
C VAL A 776 -44.88 8.58 21.80
N VAL A 777 -43.74 8.15 22.34
CA VAL A 777 -43.34 8.54 23.70
C VAL A 777 -42.94 10.03 23.65
N SER A 778 -43.91 10.91 23.93
CA SER A 778 -43.65 12.34 24.07
C SER A 778 -42.90 12.63 25.38
N ASN A 779 -41.57 12.53 25.37
CA ASN A 779 -40.74 13.04 26.46
C ASN A 779 -40.49 14.54 26.26
N ASP A 780 -41.43 15.39 26.69
CA ASP A 780 -41.28 16.85 26.67
C ASP A 780 -40.30 17.28 27.79
N ILE A 781 -39.00 17.16 27.51
CA ILE A 781 -37.94 17.42 28.49
C ILE A 781 -38.00 18.88 28.96
N SER A 782 -38.26 19.04 30.26
CA SER A 782 -38.38 20.34 30.92
C SER A 782 -37.19 21.26 30.62
N LYS A 783 -37.49 22.46 30.11
CA LYS A 783 -36.50 23.50 29.81
C LYS A 783 -35.73 23.90 31.07
N VAL A 784 -34.40 23.96 30.99
CA VAL A 784 -33.55 24.35 32.12
C VAL A 784 -33.82 25.79 32.55
N LYS A 785 -34.15 25.97 33.83
CA LYS A 785 -34.44 27.26 34.46
C LYS A 785 -33.31 27.68 35.41
N GLY A 786 -33.17 28.99 35.61
CA GLY A 786 -32.33 29.54 36.68
C GLY A 786 -30.82 29.45 36.46
N LEU A 787 -30.32 29.40 35.22
CA LEU A 787 -28.89 29.48 34.92
C LEU A 787 -28.27 30.73 35.58
N LYS A 788 -27.30 30.56 36.48
CA LYS A 788 -26.56 31.57 37.23
C LYS A 788 -25.09 31.53 36.86
N VAL A 789 -24.47 32.71 36.74
CA VAL A 789 -23.06 32.89 36.42
C VAL A 789 -22.40 33.57 37.62
N LYS A 790 -21.41 32.93 38.25
CA LYS A 790 -20.59 33.48 39.34
C LYS A 790 -19.13 33.52 38.91
N TYR A 791 -18.47 34.66 39.11
CA TYR A 791 -17.09 34.88 38.68
C TYR A 791 -16.11 34.58 39.82
N LYS A 792 -15.03 33.82 39.54
CA LYS A 792 -13.97 33.53 40.52
C LYS A 792 -12.60 33.52 39.82
N LYS A 793 -11.86 34.64 39.88
CA LYS A 793 -10.57 34.84 39.18
C LYS A 793 -10.69 34.41 37.69
N LYS A 794 -9.73 33.63 37.15
CA LYS A 794 -9.72 33.07 35.78
C LYS A 794 -10.74 31.94 35.53
N LYS A 795 -11.78 31.79 36.38
CA LYS A 795 -12.80 30.73 36.31
C LYS A 795 -14.21 31.32 36.34
N VAL A 796 -15.13 30.70 35.63
CA VAL A 796 -16.56 31.04 35.66
C VAL A 796 -17.36 29.85 36.16
N ASN A 797 -18.00 30.02 37.31
CA ASN A 797 -18.85 29.01 37.94
C ASN A 797 -20.29 29.18 37.45
N LEU A 798 -20.85 28.11 36.90
CA LEU A 798 -22.21 28.04 36.39
C LEU A 798 -23.04 27.10 37.26
N SER A 799 -24.31 27.45 37.48
CA SER A 799 -25.27 26.61 38.20
C SER A 799 -26.68 26.87 37.70
N TRP A 800 -27.57 25.88 37.75
CA TRP A 800 -28.98 26.01 37.36
C TRP A 800 -29.87 25.16 38.26
N LYS A 801 -31.19 25.27 38.11
CA LYS A 801 -32.13 24.41 38.83
C LYS A 801 -32.03 22.99 38.28
N LYS A 802 -32.04 22.00 39.18
CA LYS A 802 -32.13 20.58 38.81
C LYS A 802 -33.44 20.34 38.05
N VAL A 803 -33.36 19.63 36.94
CA VAL A 803 -34.47 19.01 36.22
C VAL A 803 -34.50 17.54 36.65
N ASN A 804 -35.69 17.00 36.89
CA ASN A 804 -35.90 15.59 37.28
C ASN A 804 -36.06 14.73 36.02
N GLU A 805 -35.89 13.41 36.15
CA GLU A 805 -36.13 12.45 35.05
C GLU A 805 -35.32 12.75 33.79
N ILE A 806 -34.06 13.16 33.98
CA ILE A 806 -33.11 13.47 32.91
C ILE A 806 -31.77 12.78 33.17
N THR A 807 -31.07 12.44 32.10
CA THR A 807 -29.73 11.84 32.17
C THR A 807 -28.66 12.90 32.41
N GLY A 808 -28.83 14.11 31.86
CA GLY A 808 -27.87 15.18 32.07
C GLY A 808 -28.26 16.51 31.43
N TYR A 809 -27.27 17.39 31.31
CA TYR A 809 -27.39 18.69 30.67
C TYR A 809 -26.33 18.89 29.61
N GLN A 810 -26.67 19.56 28.53
CA GLN A 810 -25.71 20.01 27.54
C GLN A 810 -25.52 21.52 27.67
N LEU A 811 -24.27 21.94 27.79
CA LEU A 811 -23.83 23.31 27.88
C LEU A 811 -23.14 23.70 26.57
N LYS A 812 -23.47 24.87 26.03
CA LYS A 812 -22.72 25.45 24.90
C LYS A 812 -22.29 26.87 25.19
N TYR A 813 -21.08 27.23 24.79
CA TYR A 813 -20.56 28.59 24.94
C TYR A 813 -19.66 29.03 23.78
N ALA A 814 -19.70 30.33 23.47
CA ALA A 814 -18.92 30.94 22.39
C ALA A 814 -18.66 32.42 22.68
N THR A 815 -17.77 33.05 21.92
CA THR A 815 -17.55 34.52 22.00
C THR A 815 -18.65 35.32 21.31
N ASN A 816 -19.47 34.67 20.48
CA ASN A 816 -20.60 35.28 19.77
C ASN A 816 -21.95 35.04 20.48
N LYS A 817 -22.80 36.07 20.52
CA LYS A 817 -24.11 36.06 21.22
C LYS A 817 -25.10 35.01 20.70
N LYS A 818 -25.06 34.72 19.40
CA LYS A 818 -25.94 33.73 18.74
C LYS A 818 -25.49 32.29 18.99
N LEU A 819 -24.28 32.07 19.54
CA LEU A 819 -23.72 30.73 19.81
C LEU A 819 -23.64 29.87 18.53
N THR A 820 -23.15 30.44 17.42
CA THR A 820 -23.06 29.76 16.10
C THR A 820 -21.64 29.66 15.51
N LYS A 821 -20.64 30.40 16.04
CA LYS A 821 -19.25 30.39 15.54
C LYS A 821 -18.29 29.97 16.65
N LYS A 822 -17.38 29.01 16.37
CA LYS A 822 -16.38 28.48 17.32
C LYS A 822 -17.01 28.09 18.67
N VAL A 823 -18.13 27.37 18.59
CA VAL A 823 -18.94 26.98 19.75
C VAL A 823 -18.28 25.80 20.43
N LYS A 824 -18.13 25.88 21.76
CA LYS A 824 -17.74 24.74 22.58
C LYS A 824 -19.00 24.13 23.19
N ILE A 825 -19.18 22.82 23.03
CA ILE A 825 -20.31 22.05 23.57
C ILE A 825 -19.76 21.05 24.59
N LEU A 826 -20.46 20.88 25.71
CA LEU A 826 -20.08 20.01 26.83
C LEU A 826 -21.34 19.36 27.39
N ASN A 827 -21.34 18.04 27.58
CA ASN A 827 -22.41 17.34 28.28
C ASN A 827 -21.99 17.08 29.74
N ILE A 828 -22.89 17.27 30.69
CA ILE A 828 -22.59 17.34 32.14
C ILE A 828 -23.74 16.77 32.99
N LYS A 829 -23.42 15.99 34.03
CA LYS A 829 -24.41 15.30 34.87
C LYS A 829 -25.01 16.20 35.96
N LYS A 830 -24.17 17.02 36.59
CA LYS A 830 -24.56 17.88 37.72
C LYS A 830 -25.16 19.20 37.22
N PRO A 831 -26.11 19.82 37.95
CA PRO A 831 -26.70 21.11 37.58
C PRO A 831 -25.77 22.31 37.86
N LYS A 832 -24.47 22.10 37.71
CA LYS A 832 -23.39 23.06 37.93
C LYS A 832 -22.16 22.67 37.11
N TYR A 833 -21.38 23.65 36.67
CA TYR A 833 -20.13 23.42 35.94
C TYR A 833 -19.17 24.60 36.09
N VAL A 834 -17.86 24.37 36.01
CA VAL A 834 -16.83 25.42 36.12
C VAL A 834 -16.04 25.52 34.82
N ILE A 835 -16.21 26.63 34.09
CA ILE A 835 -15.41 26.89 32.89
C ILE A 835 -14.07 27.49 33.31
N LYS A 836 -12.98 26.77 33.01
CA LYS A 836 -11.57 27.15 33.27
C LYS A 836 -10.93 27.73 31.99
N LYS A 837 -9.74 28.34 32.10
CA LYS A 837 -8.88 28.79 30.97
C LYS A 837 -9.52 29.79 29.99
N LEU A 838 -10.48 30.63 30.43
CA LEU A 838 -11.04 31.67 29.55
C LEU A 838 -10.08 32.88 29.43
N LYS A 839 -10.03 33.49 28.23
CA LYS A 839 -9.21 34.68 27.99
C LYS A 839 -9.78 35.89 28.76
N ALA A 840 -8.93 36.53 29.57
CA ALA A 840 -9.31 37.73 30.33
C ALA A 840 -9.86 38.83 29.41
N LYS A 841 -10.80 39.63 29.94
CA LYS A 841 -11.46 40.76 29.23
C LYS A 841 -12.24 40.37 27.97
N LYS A 842 -12.38 39.08 27.63
CA LYS A 842 -13.25 38.63 26.52
C LYS A 842 -14.68 38.37 27.00
N LYS A 843 -15.64 38.69 26.10
CA LYS A 843 -17.06 38.39 26.27
C LYS A 843 -17.34 36.98 25.76
N TYR A 844 -18.03 36.19 26.57
CA TYR A 844 -18.56 34.88 26.21
C TYR A 844 -20.06 34.85 26.43
N TYR A 845 -20.74 33.94 25.77
CA TYR A 845 -22.15 33.64 25.96
C TYR A 845 -22.28 32.16 26.25
N VAL A 846 -23.21 31.79 27.12
CA VAL A 846 -23.45 30.40 27.51
C VAL A 846 -24.95 30.09 27.52
N ALA A 847 -25.33 28.90 27.10
CA ALA A 847 -26.67 28.34 27.24
C ALA A 847 -26.57 26.89 27.71
N VAL A 848 -27.63 26.41 28.37
CA VAL A 848 -27.72 25.03 28.87
C VAL A 848 -29.08 24.43 28.51
N ARG A 849 -29.15 23.15 28.14
CA ARG A 849 -30.38 22.36 27.98
C ARG A 849 -30.27 21.06 28.76
N ALA A 850 -31.39 20.45 29.11
CA ALA A 850 -31.43 19.11 29.69
C ALA A 850 -31.57 18.07 28.56
N PHE A 851 -31.20 16.81 28.82
CA PHE A 851 -31.46 15.70 27.91
C PHE A 851 -31.66 14.40 28.68
N VAL A 852 -32.27 13.42 28.00
CA VAL A 852 -32.41 12.02 28.42
C VAL A 852 -31.62 11.16 27.44
N LEU A 853 -30.92 10.15 27.96
CA LEU A 853 -30.36 9.04 27.22
C LEU A 853 -31.42 7.93 27.24
N THR A 854 -31.89 7.52 26.08
CA THR A 854 -32.89 6.44 25.94
C THR A 854 -32.22 5.08 26.11
N GLU A 855 -33.04 4.02 26.24
CA GLU A 855 -32.55 2.62 26.25
C GLU A 855 -31.77 2.28 24.96
N ASP A 856 -32.14 2.92 23.83
CA ASP A 856 -31.38 2.86 22.56
C ASP A 856 -30.10 3.70 22.52
N LEU A 857 -29.60 4.21 23.65
CA LEU A 857 -28.41 5.05 23.74
C LEU A 857 -28.48 6.37 22.94
N ASN A 858 -29.67 6.82 22.56
CA ASN A 858 -29.91 8.09 21.86
C ASN A 858 -30.10 9.26 22.85
N LEU A 859 -29.60 10.44 22.49
CA LEU A 859 -29.85 11.67 23.27
C LEU A 859 -31.09 12.40 22.77
N VAL A 860 -32.14 12.42 23.58
CA VAL A 860 -33.30 13.28 23.40
C VAL A 860 -33.05 14.57 24.16
N TYR A 861 -33.09 15.71 23.46
CA TYR A 861 -32.73 17.01 24.03
C TYR A 861 -33.95 17.90 24.30
N GLY A 862 -33.99 18.51 25.49
CA GLY A 862 -34.92 19.58 25.80
C GLY A 862 -34.52 20.93 25.17
N LYS A 863 -35.37 21.94 25.38
CA LYS A 863 -35.15 23.30 24.85
C LYS A 863 -33.96 23.99 25.53
N TRP A 864 -33.16 24.72 24.75
CA TRP A 864 -32.06 25.57 25.26
C TRP A 864 -32.57 26.67 26.19
N SER A 865 -31.85 26.90 27.29
CA SER A 865 -32.03 28.07 28.15
C SER A 865 -31.80 29.36 27.37
N LYS A 866 -32.31 30.49 27.88
CA LYS A 866 -31.90 31.81 27.39
C LYS A 866 -30.37 31.94 27.54
N SER A 867 -29.69 32.46 26.52
CA SER A 867 -28.25 32.66 26.57
C SER A 867 -27.89 33.73 27.62
N LYS A 868 -26.84 33.48 28.39
CA LYS A 868 -26.30 34.43 29.37
C LYS A 868 -24.92 34.90 28.96
N LYS A 869 -24.70 36.21 29.07
CA LYS A 869 -23.40 36.84 28.85
C LYS A 869 -22.51 36.60 30.07
N MET A 870 -21.26 36.23 29.82
CA MET A 870 -20.18 36.11 30.79
C MET A 870 -19.05 37.06 30.41
N ILE A 871 -18.55 37.83 31.37
CA ILE A 871 -17.36 38.68 31.18
C ILE A 871 -16.27 38.15 32.10
N VAL A 872 -15.17 37.65 31.51
CA VAL A 872 -14.05 37.15 32.30
C VAL A 872 -13.35 38.37 32.91
N LYS A 873 -13.45 38.49 34.24
CA LYS A 873 -12.79 39.55 35.01
C LYS A 873 -11.28 39.35 35.01
#